data_AF-A0A396LB64-F1
#
_entry.id   AF-A0A396LB64-F1
#
_cell.length_a   1.000
_cell.length_b   1.000
_cell.length_c   1.000
_cell.angle_alpha   90.00
_cell.angle_beta   90.00
_cell.angle_gamma   90.00
#
_symmetry.space_group_name_H-M   'P 1'
#
loop_
_entity.id
_entity.type
_entity.pdbx_description
1 polymer ?
#
loop_
_entity_poly.entity_id
_entity_poly.type
_entity_poly.pdbx_seq_one_letter_code
_entity_poly.pdbx_strand_id
1 'polypeptide(L)'
;MKEKIKDAIVDLLLDGVKEKLDSVKENYKWQKLFVSTGDFFVNNPDVLVKFEDDLYSVFSKDNLIRIAKRLKDKNGYDFSQLLHNELYDLMVSYEIPIMETETYIHHFMQVIITYLEENDSDKALEMFLGDMRKEIGTYFVALESKLELVLNQISNLNKEKITTYSIADIDAQIRRETKYKGMGLDFFKLDDEQFESKFQNSLNDTKIYVVGKSREETTYRILNELKNKNSKRITLVVKSEKEWNKLQHSNLSGNILVPFFYADRIVVIPNNTNIFIYGEDEPCYTQNKLILRKRTKRNIIDSLEELGIDANEAYKMVDNTHGLYVPLKKKLFDGAMYDKPDWVEGHSDVVISALLCGKWTEATGDVLVFEELSGKAYSDCKKELGKYLHRENPYIVSNNSYRGSNMQLASVEDAWEELDLYINDEMWDKFISLFYEVLIESEPIFEYPFEKHFEASIYAKKPEWSPTLKKGMIRTLIMRAYYRGHEENQKQIDNIVAKVLDTITSKERWGYISQYLPELCEASPESVLRKLESEIEVSQGLIDLFAEKGGDFMTSRHYYTNVLWAVEQLIQQKKYVARALEWLWEIDSHNIKFSISNSPKGVLDVVFCAWINESALTVEQKIELARSAIERYPNAWDVIASKLPHGTSSICSTLNTPKYRRIDEPEELYVHEVNKTYIEYLRMCIDRAYTGADRWIKILQHVKSYDINIQKEVFEKLVFICKKMSDEEKIRIKNEIRYEIFRHRYFEDADWSMPQEVLREYECVMSKIVVGEKIYDYLYIFSHVYDFPLLNPIPYSKEENTEIHNQNYILREEEINARIKKFKEKGYSIDRLIQLAVKEKYDLVGEVLAQFYCDGLFDEKVFCSLMENDKEGKYVYDYVSYLYRKGIIDLSEVIEKVKSISDNKNLLTNLISLEFVENYENALIIKENEDIKKMYWSRNVRLRISDKAEHRVFIWAINECKKYGSFNTYLELLYDIKDKISVQELYKATLATVYKGNIIKNLIMDCQSYTKYRPNETTGGIFVSWRRKEELPTGT
;
A
#
# COMPACT_ATOMS: atom_id res chain seq x y z
N MET A 1 -56.81 64.20 -2.44
CA MET A 1 -56.35 62.93 -1.88
C MET A 1 -55.04 62.58 -2.54
N LYS A 2 -53.92 62.80 -1.86
CA LYS A 2 -52.59 62.33 -2.25
C LYS A 2 -52.38 61.03 -1.46
N GLU A 3 -52.49 59.89 -2.12
CA GLU A 3 -52.10 58.61 -1.51
C GLU A 3 -50.58 58.62 -1.30
N LYS A 4 -50.17 58.66 -0.01
CA LYS A 4 -48.86 58.20 0.42
C LYS A 4 -48.92 56.67 0.47
N ILE A 5 -48.57 56.02 -0.63
CA ILE A 5 -48.22 54.59 -0.61
C ILE A 5 -46.77 54.52 -0.11
N LYS A 6 -46.57 53.84 1.02
CA LYS A 6 -45.26 53.58 1.65
C LYS A 6 -44.36 52.78 0.70
N ASP A 7 -43.07 53.09 0.72
CA ASP A 7 -42.05 52.64 -0.23
C ASP A 7 -41.46 51.28 0.23
N ALA A 8 -42.25 50.21 0.15
CA ALA A 8 -42.00 48.93 0.83
C ALA A 8 -40.61 48.32 0.55
N ILE A 9 -40.08 48.36 -0.67
CA ILE A 9 -38.74 47.81 -1.00
C ILE A 9 -37.61 48.65 -0.41
N VAL A 10 -37.79 49.97 -0.34
CA VAL A 10 -36.81 50.89 0.26
C VAL A 10 -36.79 50.70 1.77
N ASP A 11 -37.96 50.56 2.38
CA ASP A 11 -38.10 50.26 3.81
C ASP A 11 -37.52 48.86 4.14
N LEU A 12 -37.78 47.83 3.31
CA LEU A 12 -37.25 46.46 3.50
C LEU A 12 -35.72 46.37 3.37
N LEU A 13 -35.12 47.00 2.36
CA LEU A 13 -33.65 47.01 2.20
C LEU A 13 -32.96 47.84 3.30
N LEU A 14 -33.57 48.97 3.69
CA LEU A 14 -33.04 49.80 4.77
C LEU A 14 -33.18 49.10 6.12
N ASP A 15 -34.31 48.48 6.41
CA ASP A 15 -34.56 47.83 7.69
C ASP A 15 -33.77 46.52 7.80
N GLY A 16 -33.70 45.68 6.75
CA GLY A 16 -32.94 44.42 6.77
C GLY A 16 -31.42 44.61 6.90
N VAL A 17 -30.84 45.57 6.18
CA VAL A 17 -29.39 45.87 6.28
C VAL A 17 -29.07 46.53 7.63
N LYS A 18 -29.95 47.43 8.10
CA LYS A 18 -29.76 48.15 9.36
C LYS A 18 -29.95 47.26 10.59
N GLU A 19 -30.98 46.42 10.60
CA GLU A 19 -31.24 45.46 11.69
C GLU A 19 -30.08 44.46 11.83
N LYS A 20 -29.48 44.02 10.71
CA LYS A 20 -28.29 43.17 10.77
C LYS A 20 -27.05 43.93 11.26
N LEU A 21 -26.79 45.14 10.74
CA LEU A 21 -25.68 45.99 11.21
C LEU A 21 -25.79 46.28 12.71
N ASP A 22 -27.00 46.60 13.20
CA ASP A 22 -27.27 46.86 14.61
C ASP A 22 -27.12 45.57 15.45
N SER A 23 -27.60 44.41 14.98
CA SER A 23 -27.46 43.12 15.68
C SER A 23 -26.00 42.67 15.86
N VAL A 24 -25.14 43.07 14.91
CA VAL A 24 -23.71 42.74 14.89
C VAL A 24 -22.93 43.71 15.79
N LYS A 25 -23.34 44.99 15.81
CA LYS A 25 -22.79 46.05 16.66
C LYS A 25 -23.04 45.80 18.14
N GLU A 26 -24.25 45.40 18.55
CA GLU A 26 -24.59 45.20 19.96
C GLU A 26 -23.90 44.00 20.61
N ASN A 27 -23.41 43.04 19.82
CA ASN A 27 -22.86 41.77 20.32
C ASN A 27 -21.33 41.61 20.18
N TYR A 28 -20.59 42.64 19.75
CA TYR A 28 -19.13 42.58 19.47
C TYR A 28 -18.73 41.38 18.57
N LYS A 29 -19.58 41.00 17.60
CA LYS A 29 -19.46 39.75 16.82
C LYS A 29 -19.05 39.94 15.35
N TRP A 30 -18.34 41.00 15.01
CA TRP A 30 -17.84 41.22 13.64
C TRP A 30 -17.00 40.06 13.11
N GLN A 31 -16.28 39.35 13.98
CA GLN A 31 -15.47 38.17 13.64
C GLN A 31 -16.29 36.97 13.11
N LYS A 32 -17.60 36.88 13.39
CA LYS A 32 -18.45 35.76 12.96
C LYS A 32 -19.03 35.94 11.55
N LEU A 33 -18.98 37.15 11.00
CA LEU A 33 -19.44 37.42 9.63
C LEU A 33 -18.44 36.96 8.58
N PHE A 34 -17.15 36.83 8.95
CA PHE A 34 -16.07 36.45 8.04
C PHE A 34 -15.29 35.30 8.67
N VAL A 35 -15.77 34.08 8.45
CA VAL A 35 -15.32 32.84 9.11
C VAL A 35 -13.81 32.57 8.92
N SER A 36 -13.15 33.23 7.95
CA SER A 36 -11.72 33.05 7.65
C SER A 36 -10.80 34.23 8.00
N THR A 37 -11.30 35.36 8.53
CA THR A 37 -10.47 36.55 8.82
C THR A 37 -10.59 37.05 10.27
N GLY A 38 -11.30 36.34 11.14
CA GLY A 38 -11.49 36.71 12.55
C GLY A 38 -10.18 36.99 13.30
N ASP A 39 -9.15 36.16 13.10
CA ASP A 39 -7.85 36.29 13.79
C ASP A 39 -7.06 37.55 13.37
N PHE A 40 -7.27 38.04 12.14
CA PHE A 40 -6.57 39.23 11.62
C PHE A 40 -7.00 40.50 12.37
N PHE A 41 -8.29 40.63 12.66
CA PHE A 41 -8.86 41.79 13.35
C PHE A 41 -8.65 41.74 14.87
N VAL A 42 -8.54 40.55 15.48
CA VAL A 42 -8.17 40.39 16.89
C VAL A 42 -6.80 40.99 17.17
N ASN A 43 -5.86 40.83 16.23
CA ASN A 43 -4.49 41.30 16.37
C ASN A 43 -4.29 42.77 15.95
N ASN A 44 -5.29 43.43 15.36
CA ASN A 44 -5.21 44.82 14.86
C ASN A 44 -6.50 45.63 15.14
N PRO A 45 -6.79 45.97 16.42
CA PRO A 45 -8.05 46.62 16.81
C PRO A 45 -8.26 48.01 16.19
N ASP A 46 -7.21 48.78 15.92
CA ASP A 46 -7.31 50.10 15.27
C ASP A 46 -7.77 50.00 13.81
N VAL A 47 -7.44 48.89 13.13
CA VAL A 47 -7.87 48.60 11.76
C VAL A 47 -9.35 48.19 11.75
N LEU A 48 -9.82 47.48 12.79
CA LEU A 48 -11.22 47.10 12.94
C LEU A 48 -12.13 48.34 13.09
N VAL A 49 -11.75 49.32 13.92
CA VAL A 49 -12.53 50.56 14.10
C VAL A 49 -12.63 51.36 12.80
N LYS A 50 -11.52 51.47 12.07
CA LYS A 50 -11.48 52.15 10.77
C LYS A 50 -12.31 51.42 9.70
N PHE A 51 -12.27 50.09 9.71
CA PHE A 51 -13.08 49.22 8.86
C PHE A 51 -14.58 49.30 9.17
N GLU A 52 -14.95 49.40 10.45
CA GLU A 52 -16.34 49.65 10.87
C GLU A 52 -16.83 50.98 10.30
N ASP A 53 -16.06 52.06 10.47
CA ASP A 53 -16.40 53.39 9.95
C ASP A 53 -16.53 53.40 8.42
N ASP A 54 -15.65 52.69 7.71
CA ASP A 54 -15.68 52.57 6.24
C ASP A 54 -16.92 51.79 5.77
N LEU A 55 -17.29 50.68 6.43
CA LEU A 55 -18.50 49.92 6.11
C LEU A 55 -19.78 50.71 6.39
N TYR A 56 -19.85 51.45 7.49
CA TYR A 56 -20.99 52.34 7.78
C TYR A 56 -21.10 53.48 6.77
N SER A 57 -19.97 53.95 6.22
CA SER A 57 -19.94 54.94 5.15
C SER A 57 -20.43 54.37 3.82
N VAL A 58 -19.95 53.18 3.43
CA VAL A 58 -20.35 52.45 2.23
C VAL A 58 -21.85 52.16 2.25
N PHE A 59 -22.36 51.60 3.35
CA PHE A 59 -23.77 51.27 3.54
C PHE A 59 -24.57 52.40 4.21
N SER A 60 -24.17 53.65 3.99
CA SER A 60 -24.92 54.79 4.47
C SER A 60 -26.35 54.79 3.91
N LYS A 61 -27.27 55.39 4.67
CA LYS A 61 -28.69 55.46 4.31
C LYS A 61 -28.90 56.03 2.89
N ASP A 62 -28.10 56.99 2.47
CA ASP A 62 -28.21 57.60 1.14
C ASP A 62 -27.75 56.66 0.02
N ASN A 63 -26.69 55.87 0.24
CA ASN A 63 -26.22 54.86 -0.72
C ASN A 63 -27.23 53.72 -0.86
N LEU A 64 -27.80 53.24 0.25
CA LEU A 64 -28.83 52.20 0.24
C LEU A 64 -30.12 52.68 -0.45
N ILE A 65 -30.55 53.93 -0.21
CA ILE A 65 -31.69 54.52 -0.93
C ILE A 65 -31.41 54.59 -2.44
N ARG A 66 -30.17 54.89 -2.84
CA ARG A 66 -29.77 54.96 -4.25
C ARG A 66 -29.84 53.59 -4.92
N ILE A 67 -29.31 52.54 -4.28
CA ILE A 67 -29.39 51.15 -4.77
C ILE A 67 -30.86 50.71 -4.83
N ALA A 68 -31.63 50.94 -3.76
CA ALA A 68 -33.05 50.56 -3.71
C ALA A 68 -33.88 51.24 -4.81
N LYS A 69 -33.62 52.52 -5.12
CA LYS A 69 -34.27 53.22 -6.25
C LYS A 69 -33.91 52.63 -7.61
N ARG A 70 -32.67 52.17 -7.82
CA ARG A 70 -32.24 51.54 -9.08
C ARG A 70 -32.80 50.14 -9.27
N LEU A 71 -33.10 49.45 -8.17
CA LEU A 71 -33.72 48.12 -8.16
C LEU A 71 -35.26 48.17 -8.17
N LYS A 72 -35.87 49.32 -7.84
CA LYS A 72 -37.33 49.50 -7.68
C LYS A 72 -38.16 49.10 -8.90
N ASP A 73 -37.70 49.42 -10.11
CA ASP A 73 -38.45 49.19 -11.36
C ASP A 73 -37.93 47.98 -12.15
N LYS A 74 -37.06 47.15 -11.55
CA LYS A 74 -36.45 46.00 -12.23
C LYS A 74 -37.13 44.69 -11.83
N ASN A 75 -37.27 43.82 -12.84
CA ASN A 75 -37.88 42.50 -12.76
C ASN A 75 -37.12 41.60 -11.75
N GLY A 76 -37.83 40.86 -10.89
CA GLY A 76 -37.25 39.98 -9.88
C GLY A 76 -36.34 38.88 -10.43
N TYR A 77 -36.52 38.42 -11.68
CA TYR A 77 -35.69 37.35 -12.27
C TYR A 77 -34.19 37.70 -12.37
N ASP A 78 -33.84 38.98 -12.54
CA ASP A 78 -32.45 39.44 -12.65
C ASP A 78 -31.95 40.13 -11.37
N PHE A 79 -32.77 40.13 -10.32
CA PHE A 79 -32.56 40.94 -9.11
C PHE A 79 -31.24 40.61 -8.41
N SER A 80 -30.92 39.32 -8.22
CA SER A 80 -29.67 38.89 -7.59
C SER A 80 -28.43 39.39 -8.32
N GLN A 81 -28.42 39.32 -9.66
CA GLN A 81 -27.29 39.80 -10.47
C GLN A 81 -27.18 41.33 -10.45
N LEU A 82 -28.31 42.02 -10.50
CA LEU A 82 -28.34 43.48 -10.49
C LEU A 82 -27.92 44.04 -9.13
N LEU A 83 -28.34 43.38 -8.04
CA LEU A 83 -27.89 43.72 -6.69
C LEU A 83 -26.40 43.46 -6.53
N HIS A 84 -25.89 42.30 -6.99
CA HIS A 84 -24.46 42.00 -7.01
C HIS A 84 -23.66 43.12 -7.71
N ASN A 85 -24.05 43.48 -8.93
CA ASN A 85 -23.36 44.48 -9.73
C ASN A 85 -23.39 45.87 -9.07
N GLU A 86 -24.53 46.30 -8.51
CA GLU A 86 -24.63 47.61 -7.84
C GLU A 86 -23.83 47.65 -6.53
N LEU A 87 -23.75 46.53 -5.79
CA LEU A 87 -22.90 46.40 -4.62
C LEU A 87 -21.41 46.39 -5.01
N TYR A 88 -21.06 45.70 -6.09
CA TYR A 88 -19.70 45.69 -6.64
C TYR A 88 -19.25 47.08 -7.05
N ASP A 89 -20.04 47.79 -7.86
CA ASP A 89 -19.74 49.16 -8.29
C ASP A 89 -19.64 50.12 -7.09
N LEU A 90 -20.48 49.94 -6.07
CA LEU A 90 -20.42 50.73 -4.85
C LEU A 90 -19.13 50.46 -4.06
N MET A 91 -18.77 49.20 -3.83
CA MET A 91 -17.56 48.84 -3.08
C MET A 91 -16.28 49.27 -3.79
N VAL A 92 -16.23 49.15 -5.11
CA VAL A 92 -15.12 49.66 -5.93
C VAL A 92 -14.99 51.19 -5.80
N SER A 93 -16.11 51.91 -5.72
CA SER A 93 -16.09 53.39 -5.59
C SER A 93 -15.53 53.89 -4.25
N TYR A 94 -15.44 53.02 -3.24
CA TYR A 94 -14.80 53.28 -1.95
C TYR A 94 -13.40 52.63 -1.85
N GLU A 95 -12.81 52.24 -2.99
CA GLU A 95 -11.45 51.68 -3.12
C GLU A 95 -11.23 50.37 -2.33
N ILE A 96 -12.28 49.56 -2.10
CA ILE A 96 -12.14 48.25 -1.47
C ILE A 96 -11.42 47.28 -2.44
N PRO A 97 -10.41 46.50 -1.98
CA PRO A 97 -9.72 45.52 -2.82
C PRO A 97 -10.65 44.49 -3.46
N ILE A 98 -10.38 44.14 -4.71
CA ILE A 98 -11.24 43.27 -5.54
C ILE A 98 -11.40 41.87 -4.94
N MET A 99 -10.36 41.29 -4.33
CA MET A 99 -10.45 39.95 -3.72
C MET A 99 -11.38 39.92 -2.50
N GLU A 100 -11.48 41.03 -1.77
CA GLU A 100 -12.31 41.15 -0.56
C GLU A 100 -13.75 41.51 -0.94
N THR A 101 -13.91 42.30 -2.01
CA THR A 101 -15.20 42.76 -2.56
C THR A 101 -16.17 41.62 -2.85
N GLU A 102 -15.76 40.56 -3.56
CA GLU A 102 -16.63 39.42 -3.87
C GLU A 102 -17.08 38.66 -2.62
N THR A 103 -16.17 38.48 -1.66
CA THR A 103 -16.49 37.84 -0.38
C THR A 103 -17.52 38.66 0.38
N TYR A 104 -17.38 39.98 0.41
CA TYR A 104 -18.32 40.89 1.06
C TYR A 104 -19.67 40.89 0.37
N ILE A 105 -19.72 41.02 -0.96
CA ILE A 105 -20.97 41.01 -1.72
C ILE A 105 -21.72 39.70 -1.49
N HIS A 106 -21.04 38.55 -1.48
CA HIS A 106 -21.68 37.26 -1.23
C HIS A 106 -22.44 37.24 0.11
N HIS A 107 -21.81 37.72 1.19
CA HIS A 107 -22.42 37.71 2.53
C HIS A 107 -23.57 38.72 2.64
N PHE A 108 -23.40 39.92 2.07
CA PHE A 108 -24.47 40.92 2.05
C PHE A 108 -25.66 40.48 1.19
N MET A 109 -25.39 39.85 0.05
CA MET A 109 -26.44 39.25 -0.77
C MET A 109 -27.19 38.17 0.01
N GLN A 110 -26.50 37.26 0.71
CA GLN A 110 -27.18 36.25 1.54
C GLN A 110 -28.10 36.89 2.59
N VAL A 111 -27.64 37.92 3.29
CA VAL A 111 -28.46 38.64 4.29
C VAL A 111 -29.69 39.28 3.65
N ILE A 112 -29.49 39.98 2.52
CA ILE A 112 -30.58 40.68 1.83
C ILE A 112 -31.57 39.67 1.24
N ILE A 113 -31.10 38.59 0.64
CA ILE A 113 -31.94 37.54 0.03
C ILE A 113 -32.74 36.82 1.13
N THR A 114 -32.10 36.39 2.22
CA THR A 114 -32.79 35.71 3.34
C THR A 114 -33.86 36.60 3.95
N TYR A 115 -33.56 37.89 4.14
CA TYR A 115 -34.55 38.84 4.67
C TYR A 115 -35.72 39.06 3.69
N LEU A 116 -35.45 39.11 2.38
CA LEU A 116 -36.50 39.21 1.35
C LEU A 116 -37.35 37.94 1.27
N GLU A 117 -36.76 36.75 1.43
CA GLU A 117 -37.50 35.48 1.51
C GLU A 117 -38.47 35.44 2.70
N GLU A 118 -38.08 36.01 3.84
CA GLU A 118 -38.90 36.03 5.05
C GLU A 118 -40.00 37.09 5.02
N ASN A 119 -39.83 38.19 4.26
CA ASN A 119 -40.69 39.38 4.33
C ASN A 119 -41.42 39.76 3.03
N ASP A 120 -41.03 39.23 1.87
CA ASP A 120 -41.67 39.47 0.56
C ASP A 120 -41.65 38.19 -0.33
N SER A 121 -42.64 37.33 -0.13
CA SER A 121 -42.75 36.02 -0.77
C SER A 121 -42.86 36.07 -2.30
N ASP A 122 -43.45 37.13 -2.86
CA ASP A 122 -43.64 37.26 -4.30
C ASP A 122 -42.31 37.60 -5.00
N LYS A 123 -41.51 38.48 -4.39
CA LYS A 123 -40.17 38.82 -4.90
C LYS A 123 -39.20 37.63 -4.82
N ALA A 124 -39.30 36.86 -3.74
CA ALA A 124 -38.50 35.64 -3.55
C ALA A 124 -38.80 34.57 -4.62
N LEU A 125 -40.08 34.39 -4.98
CA LEU A 125 -40.47 33.48 -6.04
C LEU A 125 -39.92 33.90 -7.42
N GLU A 126 -39.96 35.19 -7.75
CA GLU A 126 -39.38 35.69 -9.00
C GLU A 126 -37.86 35.44 -9.07
N MET A 127 -37.14 35.59 -7.96
CA MET A 127 -35.70 35.32 -7.89
C MET A 127 -35.39 33.84 -8.08
N PHE A 128 -36.11 32.95 -7.40
CA PHE A 128 -35.96 31.49 -7.54
C PHE A 128 -36.17 31.03 -8.99
N LEU A 129 -37.19 31.56 -9.66
CA LEU A 129 -37.47 31.26 -11.07
C LEU A 129 -36.39 31.81 -12.01
N GLY A 130 -35.73 32.91 -11.64
CA GLY A 130 -34.60 33.50 -12.39
C GLY A 130 -33.37 32.60 -12.35
N ASP A 131 -33.02 32.11 -11.16
CA ASP A 131 -31.89 31.19 -10.95
C ASP A 131 -32.13 29.84 -11.66
N MET A 132 -33.35 29.28 -11.54
CA MET A 132 -33.74 28.09 -12.29
C MET A 132 -33.62 28.28 -13.81
N ARG A 133 -34.02 29.44 -14.35
CA ARG A 133 -33.90 29.73 -15.78
C ARG A 133 -32.43 29.77 -16.23
N LYS A 134 -31.54 30.26 -15.36
CA LYS A 134 -30.10 30.33 -15.62
C LYS A 134 -29.47 28.94 -15.65
N GLU A 135 -29.79 28.08 -14.68
CA GLU A 135 -29.35 26.68 -14.66
C GLU A 135 -29.87 25.91 -15.89
N ILE A 136 -31.16 26.04 -16.21
CA ILE A 136 -31.74 25.41 -17.40
C ILE A 136 -31.03 25.90 -18.67
N GLY A 137 -30.69 27.19 -18.76
CA GLY A 137 -29.95 27.77 -19.87
C GLY A 137 -28.54 27.19 -20.03
N THR A 138 -27.77 27.04 -18.94
CA THR A 138 -26.44 26.40 -18.99
C THR A 138 -26.52 24.93 -19.38
N TYR A 139 -27.52 24.19 -18.88
CA TYR A 139 -27.78 22.83 -19.33
C TYR A 139 -28.12 22.76 -20.83
N PHE A 140 -28.92 23.71 -21.33
CA PHE A 140 -29.32 23.74 -22.73
C PHE A 140 -28.15 24.07 -23.66
N VAL A 141 -27.30 25.04 -23.32
CA VAL A 141 -26.09 25.39 -24.09
C VAL A 141 -25.10 24.22 -24.11
N ALA A 142 -24.94 23.50 -22.99
CA ALA A 142 -24.11 22.30 -22.93
C ALA A 142 -24.67 21.15 -23.79
N LEU A 143 -26.01 20.99 -23.83
CA LEU A 143 -26.70 20.03 -24.69
C LEU A 143 -26.57 20.40 -26.18
N GLU A 144 -26.72 21.67 -26.52
CA GLU A 144 -26.61 22.20 -27.89
C GLU A 144 -25.20 22.02 -28.44
N SER A 145 -24.18 22.36 -27.64
CA SER A 145 -22.76 22.13 -27.97
C SER A 145 -22.45 20.63 -28.18
N LYS A 146 -23.07 19.74 -27.39
CA LYS A 146 -22.96 18.28 -27.58
C LYS A 146 -23.63 17.82 -28.86
N LEU A 147 -24.82 18.33 -29.15
CA LEU A 147 -25.57 18.00 -30.36
C LEU A 147 -24.82 18.43 -31.63
N GLU A 148 -24.21 19.61 -31.63
CA GLU A 148 -23.34 20.07 -32.73
C GLU A 148 -22.10 19.19 -32.90
N LEU A 149 -21.44 18.77 -31.81
CA LEU A 149 -20.30 17.84 -31.86
C LEU A 149 -20.69 16.49 -32.45
N VAL A 150 -21.83 15.93 -32.02
CA VAL A 150 -22.39 14.67 -32.54
C VAL A 150 -22.76 14.82 -34.02
N LEU A 151 -23.43 15.90 -34.42
CA LEU A 151 -23.82 16.16 -35.81
C LEU A 151 -22.61 16.31 -36.73
N ASN A 152 -21.56 17.02 -36.30
CA ASN A 152 -20.31 17.16 -37.06
C ASN A 152 -19.57 15.82 -37.21
N GLN A 153 -19.57 14.97 -36.19
CA GLN A 153 -18.95 13.66 -36.26
C GLN A 153 -19.75 12.66 -37.11
N ILE A 154 -21.08 12.65 -37.00
CA ILE A 154 -21.97 11.84 -37.87
C ILE A 154 -21.79 12.25 -39.34
N SER A 155 -21.64 13.55 -39.61
CA SER A 155 -21.36 14.07 -40.97
C SER A 155 -20.01 13.59 -41.52
N ASN A 156 -18.97 13.50 -40.69
CA ASN A 156 -17.66 12.96 -41.08
C ASN A 156 -17.68 11.44 -41.28
N LEU A 157 -18.37 10.67 -40.43
CA LEU A 157 -18.50 9.21 -40.52
C LEU A 157 -19.35 8.78 -41.73
N ASN A 158 -20.43 9.51 -42.03
CA ASN A 158 -21.30 9.24 -43.18
C ASN A 158 -20.61 9.49 -44.53
N LYS A 159 -19.58 10.35 -44.59
CA LYS A 159 -18.78 10.56 -45.82
C LYS A 159 -17.94 9.33 -46.20
N GLU A 160 -17.58 8.45 -45.26
CA GLU A 160 -16.68 7.31 -45.49
C GLU A 160 -17.33 5.92 -45.40
N LYS A 161 -18.65 5.82 -45.15
CA LYS A 161 -19.40 4.53 -45.01
C LYS A 161 -18.76 3.57 -43.99
N ILE A 162 -18.40 4.07 -42.82
CA ILE A 162 -17.85 3.27 -41.72
C ILE A 162 -18.95 2.89 -40.74
N THR A 163 -19.08 1.60 -40.41
CA THR A 163 -20.07 1.12 -39.42
C THR A 163 -19.47 1.19 -38.01
N THR A 164 -20.02 2.06 -37.17
CA THR A 164 -19.64 2.21 -35.75
C THR A 164 -20.88 2.21 -34.89
N TYR A 165 -20.75 1.81 -33.62
CA TYR A 165 -21.84 1.75 -32.66
C TYR A 165 -21.56 2.72 -31.50
N SER A 166 -22.53 3.53 -31.13
CA SER A 166 -22.47 4.34 -29.91
C SER A 166 -22.81 3.50 -28.68
N ILE A 167 -22.58 4.05 -27.48
CA ILE A 167 -23.04 3.44 -26.22
C ILE A 167 -24.56 3.22 -26.25
N ALA A 168 -25.32 4.16 -26.82
CA ALA A 168 -26.78 4.05 -26.94
C ALA A 168 -27.20 2.92 -27.88
N ASP A 169 -26.45 2.68 -28.97
CA ASP A 169 -26.73 1.57 -29.90
C ASP A 169 -26.50 0.21 -29.22
N ILE A 170 -25.44 0.10 -28.40
CA ILE A 170 -25.17 -1.11 -27.62
C ILE A 170 -26.25 -1.31 -26.54
N ASP A 171 -26.65 -0.27 -25.82
CA ASP A 171 -27.75 -0.33 -24.84
C ASP A 171 -29.07 -0.78 -25.49
N ALA A 172 -29.40 -0.20 -26.65
CA ALA A 172 -30.59 -0.56 -27.42
C ALA A 172 -30.52 -1.98 -27.99
N GLN A 173 -29.32 -2.50 -28.28
CA GLN A 173 -29.13 -3.91 -28.65
C GLN A 173 -29.44 -4.83 -27.46
N ILE A 174 -28.83 -4.58 -26.29
CA ILE A 174 -29.05 -5.38 -25.08
C ILE A 174 -30.55 -5.42 -24.72
N ARG A 175 -31.22 -4.25 -24.75
CA ARG A 175 -32.66 -4.13 -24.48
C ARG A 175 -33.55 -4.91 -25.45
N ARG A 176 -33.09 -5.16 -26.68
CA ARG A 176 -33.83 -5.94 -27.69
C ARG A 176 -33.63 -7.44 -27.55
N GLU A 177 -32.44 -7.85 -27.10
CA GLU A 177 -32.05 -9.27 -27.01
C GLU A 177 -32.37 -9.88 -25.64
N THR A 178 -32.58 -9.07 -24.61
CA THR A 178 -32.85 -9.53 -23.23
C THR A 178 -34.25 -10.13 -23.04
N LYS A 179 -34.34 -11.13 -22.16
CA LYS A 179 -35.59 -11.70 -21.64
C LYS A 179 -36.32 -10.75 -20.67
N TYR A 180 -35.58 -9.89 -19.97
CA TYR A 180 -36.10 -9.08 -18.87
C TYR A 180 -36.34 -7.63 -19.29
N LYS A 181 -37.60 -7.20 -19.19
CA LYS A 181 -38.03 -5.86 -19.60
C LYS A 181 -37.37 -4.79 -18.73
N GLY A 182 -36.58 -3.91 -19.34
CA GLY A 182 -35.86 -2.84 -18.64
C GLY A 182 -34.35 -3.09 -18.50
N MET A 183 -33.88 -4.32 -18.75
CA MET A 183 -32.46 -4.65 -18.73
C MET A 183 -31.71 -3.96 -19.88
N GLY A 184 -30.67 -3.20 -19.53
CA GLY A 184 -29.74 -2.52 -20.44
C GLY A 184 -28.32 -2.56 -19.90
N LEU A 185 -27.44 -1.66 -20.35
CA LEU A 185 -26.08 -1.49 -19.85
C LEU A 185 -26.03 -1.26 -18.33
N ASP A 186 -27.08 -0.68 -17.74
CA ASP A 186 -27.17 -0.40 -16.30
C ASP A 186 -27.10 -1.66 -15.43
N PHE A 187 -27.41 -2.84 -16.00
CA PHE A 187 -27.23 -4.14 -15.34
C PHE A 187 -25.75 -4.50 -15.10
N PHE A 188 -24.84 -3.98 -15.93
CA PHE A 188 -23.41 -4.29 -15.90
C PHE A 188 -22.65 -3.25 -15.06
N LYS A 189 -22.98 -3.17 -13.77
CA LYS A 189 -22.34 -2.20 -12.85
C LYS A 189 -20.86 -2.52 -12.59
N LEU A 190 -20.04 -1.48 -12.40
CA LEU A 190 -18.73 -1.61 -11.78
C LEU A 190 -18.91 -1.61 -10.27
N ASP A 191 -18.34 -2.61 -9.59
CA ASP A 191 -18.41 -2.79 -8.13
C ASP A 191 -17.01 -2.73 -7.48
N ASP A 192 -16.03 -2.17 -8.19
CA ASP A 192 -14.61 -2.12 -7.79
C ASP A 192 -14.11 -0.68 -7.82
N GLU A 193 -14.19 0.02 -6.69
CA GLU A 193 -13.81 1.42 -6.55
C GLU A 193 -12.33 1.68 -6.85
N GLN A 194 -11.45 0.73 -6.52
CA GLN A 194 -10.02 0.87 -6.82
C GLN A 194 -9.74 0.78 -8.32
N PHE A 195 -10.39 -0.18 -9.00
CA PHE A 195 -10.32 -0.26 -10.46
C PHE A 195 -10.91 1.00 -11.08
N GLU A 196 -12.07 1.43 -10.61
CA GLU A 196 -12.78 2.61 -11.13
C GLU A 196 -11.89 3.85 -11.05
N SER A 197 -11.29 4.13 -9.89
CA SER A 197 -10.34 5.24 -9.71
C SER A 197 -9.15 5.17 -10.68
N LYS A 198 -8.52 3.99 -10.81
CA LYS A 198 -7.39 3.78 -11.74
C LYS A 198 -7.81 3.96 -13.19
N PHE A 199 -8.97 3.42 -13.57
CA PHE A 199 -9.53 3.52 -14.91
C PHE A 199 -9.82 4.98 -15.27
N GLN A 200 -10.48 5.72 -14.39
CA GLN A 200 -10.78 7.14 -14.57
C GLN A 200 -9.50 7.97 -14.73
N ASN A 201 -8.47 7.71 -13.92
CA ASN A 201 -7.17 8.38 -14.05
C ASN A 201 -6.47 8.09 -15.39
N SER A 202 -6.75 6.93 -16.01
CA SER A 202 -6.16 6.53 -17.30
C SER A 202 -6.91 7.02 -18.53
N LEU A 203 -8.10 7.64 -18.42
CA LEU A 203 -8.93 8.03 -19.56
C LEU A 203 -8.29 9.07 -20.50
N ASN A 204 -7.26 9.77 -20.04
CA ASN A 204 -6.47 10.71 -20.84
C ASN A 204 -5.32 10.03 -21.61
N ASP A 205 -5.05 8.75 -21.35
CA ASP A 205 -4.01 8.01 -22.04
C ASP A 205 -4.41 7.70 -23.48
N THR A 206 -3.40 7.53 -24.34
CA THR A 206 -3.61 7.12 -25.74
C THR A 206 -4.05 5.65 -25.86
N LYS A 207 -3.64 4.80 -24.91
CA LYS A 207 -3.89 3.36 -24.90
C LYS A 207 -4.21 2.91 -23.49
N ILE A 208 -5.36 2.26 -23.34
CA ILE A 208 -5.78 1.64 -22.09
C ILE A 208 -5.97 0.16 -22.36
N TYR A 209 -5.40 -0.69 -21.51
CA TYR A 209 -5.53 -2.13 -21.62
C TYR A 209 -6.30 -2.62 -20.40
N VAL A 210 -7.46 -3.23 -20.63
CA VAL A 210 -8.31 -3.79 -19.57
C VAL A 210 -8.38 -5.30 -19.76
N VAL A 211 -8.09 -6.05 -18.69
CA VAL A 211 -8.27 -7.51 -18.66
C VAL A 211 -9.36 -7.81 -17.65
N GLY A 212 -10.39 -8.53 -18.07
CA GLY A 212 -11.45 -9.00 -17.18
C GLY A 212 -11.85 -10.44 -17.50
N LYS A 213 -12.80 -10.98 -16.74
CA LYS A 213 -13.10 -12.43 -16.79
C LYS A 213 -13.62 -12.88 -18.16
N SER A 214 -14.67 -12.22 -18.65
CA SER A 214 -15.17 -12.34 -20.01
C SER A 214 -14.95 -11.02 -20.76
N ARG A 215 -14.47 -11.09 -22.00
CA ARG A 215 -14.30 -9.90 -22.85
C ARG A 215 -15.62 -9.14 -23.04
N GLU A 216 -16.71 -9.87 -23.28
CA GLU A 216 -18.04 -9.30 -23.51
C GLU A 216 -18.57 -8.59 -22.27
N GLU A 217 -18.59 -9.27 -21.12
CA GLU A 217 -19.02 -8.67 -19.85
C GLU A 217 -18.17 -7.45 -19.49
N THR A 218 -16.85 -7.57 -19.63
CA THR A 218 -15.91 -6.46 -19.35
C THR A 218 -16.20 -5.28 -20.26
N THR A 219 -16.51 -5.53 -21.54
CA THR A 219 -16.89 -4.47 -22.48
C THR A 219 -18.15 -3.77 -22.00
N TYR A 220 -19.20 -4.49 -21.63
CA TYR A 220 -20.44 -3.86 -21.13
C TYR A 220 -20.24 -3.08 -19.83
N ARG A 221 -19.42 -3.58 -18.91
CA ARG A 221 -19.10 -2.87 -17.65
C ARG A 221 -18.33 -1.58 -17.90
N ILE A 222 -17.35 -1.60 -18.80
CA ILE A 222 -16.61 -0.39 -19.20
C ILE A 222 -17.51 0.61 -19.94
N LEU A 223 -18.40 0.14 -20.81
CA LEU A 223 -19.34 1.02 -21.50
C LEU A 223 -20.36 1.65 -20.54
N ASN A 224 -20.83 0.91 -19.53
CA ASN A 224 -21.69 1.44 -18.47
C ASN A 224 -20.98 2.53 -17.65
N GLU A 225 -19.69 2.33 -17.34
CA GLU A 225 -18.90 3.34 -16.63
C GLU A 225 -18.68 4.61 -17.46
N LEU A 226 -18.36 4.44 -18.75
CA LEU A 226 -18.23 5.56 -19.68
C LEU A 226 -19.56 6.31 -19.85
N LYS A 227 -20.70 5.60 -19.85
CA LYS A 227 -22.05 6.19 -19.88
C LYS A 227 -22.31 7.09 -18.68
N ASN A 228 -21.92 6.66 -17.48
CA ASN A 228 -22.24 7.34 -16.23
C ASN A 228 -21.28 8.50 -15.91
N LYS A 229 -19.98 8.35 -16.20
CA LYS A 229 -18.94 9.30 -15.73
C LYS A 229 -18.24 10.10 -16.83
N ASN A 230 -18.38 9.74 -18.11
CA ASN A 230 -17.63 10.39 -19.19
C ASN A 230 -18.52 11.16 -20.18
N SER A 231 -18.87 12.40 -19.83
CA SER A 231 -19.87 13.19 -20.57
C SER A 231 -19.33 14.08 -21.69
N LYS A 232 -18.00 14.12 -21.92
CA LYS A 232 -17.35 15.10 -22.83
C LYS A 232 -16.82 14.51 -24.15
N ARG A 233 -16.46 13.22 -24.19
CA ARG A 233 -15.86 12.57 -25.37
C ARG A 233 -16.79 11.50 -25.95
N ILE A 234 -16.86 11.40 -27.27
CA ILE A 234 -17.70 10.43 -27.95
C ILE A 234 -17.02 9.05 -27.93
N THR A 235 -17.76 8.02 -27.54
CA THR A 235 -17.29 6.63 -27.50
C THR A 235 -17.85 5.87 -28.69
N LEU A 236 -16.96 5.29 -29.50
CA LEU A 236 -17.28 4.48 -30.68
C LEU A 236 -16.82 3.04 -30.47
N VAL A 237 -17.77 2.11 -30.54
CA VAL A 237 -17.55 0.68 -30.49
C VAL A 237 -17.50 0.12 -31.91
N VAL A 238 -16.47 -0.64 -32.22
CA VAL A 238 -16.21 -1.17 -33.57
C VAL A 238 -16.19 -2.68 -33.49
N LYS A 239 -17.09 -3.36 -34.21
CA LYS A 239 -17.28 -4.82 -34.11
C LYS A 239 -16.54 -5.65 -35.16
N SER A 240 -15.74 -5.03 -36.03
CA SER A 240 -14.97 -5.78 -37.02
C SER A 240 -13.63 -5.13 -37.36
N GLU A 241 -12.64 -5.97 -37.66
CA GLU A 241 -11.30 -5.54 -38.06
C GLU A 241 -11.32 -4.69 -39.35
N LYS A 242 -12.20 -5.05 -40.29
CA LYS A 242 -12.36 -4.33 -41.56
C LYS A 242 -12.76 -2.87 -41.33
N GLU A 243 -13.71 -2.62 -40.44
CA GLU A 243 -14.16 -1.26 -40.12
C GLU A 243 -13.12 -0.50 -39.29
N TRP A 244 -12.38 -1.19 -38.41
CA TRP A 244 -11.25 -0.61 -37.67
C TRP A 244 -10.14 -0.12 -38.61
N ASN A 245 -9.82 -0.90 -39.64
CA ASN A 245 -8.82 -0.51 -40.65
C ASN A 245 -9.28 0.66 -41.51
N LYS A 246 -10.58 0.81 -41.77
CA LYS A 246 -11.10 2.03 -42.42
C LYS A 246 -10.95 3.25 -41.51
N LEU A 247 -11.27 3.12 -40.22
CA LEU A 247 -11.14 4.20 -39.23
C LEU A 247 -9.72 4.74 -39.12
N GLN A 248 -8.70 3.89 -39.30
CA GLN A 248 -7.30 4.34 -39.30
C GLN A 248 -6.98 5.36 -40.39
N HIS A 249 -7.71 5.32 -41.51
CA HIS A 249 -7.51 6.24 -42.63
C HIS A 249 -8.40 7.48 -42.54
N SER A 250 -9.25 7.57 -41.50
CA SER A 250 -10.13 8.70 -41.24
C SER A 250 -9.45 9.73 -40.32
N ASN A 251 -9.75 11.03 -40.51
CA ASN A 251 -9.20 12.12 -39.67
C ASN A 251 -9.94 12.29 -38.32
N LEU A 252 -10.30 11.19 -37.65
CA LEU A 252 -10.97 11.24 -36.34
C LEU A 252 -9.97 11.59 -35.23
N SER A 253 -10.33 12.52 -34.35
CA SER A 253 -9.54 12.89 -33.16
C SER A 253 -10.43 13.23 -31.98
N GLY A 254 -9.92 13.06 -30.76
CA GLY A 254 -10.61 13.40 -29.52
C GLY A 254 -11.63 12.36 -29.02
N ASN A 255 -11.76 11.20 -29.68
CA ASN A 255 -12.76 10.18 -29.34
C ASN A 255 -12.18 9.05 -28.47
N ILE A 256 -13.07 8.22 -27.93
CA ILE A 256 -12.75 6.96 -27.27
C ILE A 256 -13.16 5.83 -28.21
N LEU A 257 -12.23 4.93 -28.52
CA LEU A 257 -12.43 3.86 -29.48
C LEU A 257 -12.28 2.51 -28.77
N VAL A 258 -13.31 1.65 -28.91
CA VAL A 258 -13.37 0.33 -28.28
C VAL A 258 -13.50 -0.74 -29.37
N PRO A 259 -12.43 -1.49 -29.70
CA PRO A 259 -12.53 -2.62 -30.62
C PRO A 259 -13.18 -3.83 -29.93
N PHE A 260 -14.33 -4.24 -30.44
CA PHE A 260 -15.09 -5.40 -29.96
C PHE A 260 -15.07 -6.53 -30.99
N PHE A 261 -13.88 -7.06 -31.29
CA PHE A 261 -13.62 -8.19 -32.19
C PHE A 261 -12.26 -8.85 -31.87
N TYR A 262 -12.06 -10.08 -32.37
CA TYR A 262 -10.80 -10.82 -32.27
C TYR A 262 -9.89 -10.54 -33.47
N ALA A 263 -8.62 -10.25 -33.22
CA ALA A 263 -7.57 -10.13 -34.24
C ALA A 263 -6.18 -10.35 -33.61
N ASP A 264 -5.24 -10.89 -34.37
CA ASP A 264 -3.86 -11.13 -33.91
C ASP A 264 -3.16 -9.83 -33.49
N ARG A 265 -3.49 -8.72 -34.16
CA ARG A 265 -2.95 -7.40 -33.86
C ARG A 265 -3.94 -6.30 -34.23
N ILE A 266 -4.30 -5.48 -33.24
CA ILE A 266 -5.11 -4.27 -33.46
C ILE A 266 -4.20 -3.05 -33.40
N VAL A 267 -4.12 -2.29 -34.50
CA VAL A 267 -3.28 -1.09 -34.59
C VAL A 267 -3.99 0.10 -33.95
N VAL A 268 -3.26 0.89 -33.16
CA VAL A 268 -3.76 2.05 -32.43
C VAL A 268 -4.07 3.19 -33.40
N ILE A 269 -5.22 3.84 -33.22
CA ILE A 269 -5.59 5.04 -33.97
C ILE A 269 -5.11 6.27 -33.19
N PRO A 270 -4.17 7.07 -33.71
CA PRO A 270 -3.56 8.20 -33.00
C PRO A 270 -4.58 9.31 -32.70
N ASN A 271 -4.25 10.20 -31.76
CA ASN A 271 -5.10 11.33 -31.33
C ASN A 271 -6.47 10.94 -30.73
N ASN A 272 -6.64 9.66 -30.40
CA ASN A 272 -7.81 9.10 -29.74
C ASN A 272 -7.35 8.23 -28.56
N THR A 273 -8.25 7.97 -27.62
CA THR A 273 -8.03 7.00 -26.54
C THR A 273 -8.52 5.65 -27.01
N ASN A 274 -7.63 4.66 -27.08
CA ASN A 274 -7.94 3.33 -27.57
C ASN A 274 -8.03 2.39 -26.36
N ILE A 275 -9.22 1.84 -26.08
CA ILE A 275 -9.44 0.94 -24.95
C ILE A 275 -9.48 -0.50 -25.45
N PHE A 276 -8.38 -1.22 -25.27
CA PHE A 276 -8.26 -2.62 -25.63
C PHE A 276 -8.74 -3.50 -24.47
N ILE A 277 -9.78 -4.28 -24.71
CA ILE A 277 -10.40 -5.16 -23.71
C ILE A 277 -10.07 -6.61 -24.07
N TYR A 278 -9.57 -7.35 -23.08
CA TYR A 278 -9.17 -8.76 -23.21
C TYR A 278 -9.93 -9.61 -22.18
N GLY A 279 -10.35 -10.81 -22.58
CA GLY A 279 -10.70 -11.87 -21.63
C GLY A 279 -9.49 -12.35 -20.84
N GLU A 280 -9.71 -13.04 -19.72
CA GLU A 280 -8.63 -13.52 -18.84
C GLU A 280 -7.68 -14.49 -19.55
N ASP A 281 -8.21 -15.27 -20.49
CA ASP A 281 -7.47 -16.25 -21.29
C ASP A 281 -6.82 -15.63 -22.54
N GLU A 282 -7.12 -14.37 -22.85
CA GLU A 282 -6.50 -13.65 -23.96
C GLU A 282 -5.15 -13.06 -23.53
N PRO A 283 -4.08 -13.24 -24.33
CA PRO A 283 -2.76 -12.77 -23.93
C PRO A 283 -2.65 -11.24 -24.04
N CYS A 284 -2.56 -10.58 -22.88
CA CYS A 284 -2.23 -9.15 -22.77
C CYS A 284 -0.76 -8.98 -22.31
N TYR A 285 0.14 -8.69 -23.26
CA TYR A 285 1.59 -8.62 -23.03
C TYR A 285 2.10 -7.30 -22.42
N THR A 286 1.21 -6.35 -22.15
CA THR A 286 1.58 -5.08 -21.50
C THR A 286 1.67 -5.25 -19.98
N GLN A 287 2.66 -4.60 -19.35
CA GLN A 287 2.76 -4.56 -17.89
C GLN A 287 1.76 -3.56 -17.29
N ASN A 288 1.41 -2.50 -18.02
CA ASN A 288 0.46 -1.47 -17.59
C ASN A 288 -0.97 -1.84 -18.02
N LYS A 289 -1.48 -2.95 -17.48
CA LYS A 289 -2.88 -3.39 -17.70
C LYS A 289 -3.70 -3.17 -16.43
N LEU A 290 -4.94 -2.75 -16.61
CA LEU A 290 -5.94 -2.67 -15.56
C LEU A 290 -6.65 -4.01 -15.47
N ILE A 291 -6.67 -4.61 -14.28
CA ILE A 291 -7.33 -5.90 -14.04
C ILE A 291 -8.69 -5.60 -13.41
N LEU A 292 -9.77 -5.88 -14.15
CA LEU A 292 -11.12 -5.80 -13.64
C LEU A 292 -11.50 -7.15 -13.03
N ARG A 293 -11.73 -7.17 -11.71
CA ARG A 293 -12.17 -8.39 -11.02
C ARG A 293 -13.55 -8.86 -11.51
N LYS A 294 -13.82 -10.15 -11.30
CA LYS A 294 -15.16 -10.73 -11.47
C LYS A 294 -16.18 -9.98 -10.59
N ARG A 295 -17.40 -9.79 -11.08
CA ARG A 295 -18.51 -9.23 -10.28
C ARG A 295 -18.76 -10.09 -9.05
N THR A 296 -19.06 -9.46 -7.92
CA THR A 296 -19.50 -10.21 -6.73
C THR A 296 -20.85 -10.89 -7.00
N LYS A 297 -21.12 -12.04 -6.36
CA LYS A 297 -22.42 -12.70 -6.46
C LYS A 297 -23.54 -11.75 -6.04
N ARG A 298 -23.34 -11.02 -4.93
CA ARG A 298 -24.25 -9.99 -4.44
C ARG A 298 -24.54 -8.91 -5.48
N ASN A 299 -23.52 -8.33 -6.12
CA ASN A 299 -23.74 -7.34 -7.17
C ASN A 299 -24.59 -7.88 -8.35
N ILE A 300 -24.41 -9.16 -8.72
CA ILE A 300 -25.24 -9.79 -9.75
C ILE A 300 -26.68 -9.98 -9.24
N ILE A 301 -26.86 -10.49 -8.02
CA ILE A 301 -28.17 -10.70 -7.38
C ILE A 301 -28.92 -9.36 -7.28
N ASP A 302 -28.31 -8.32 -6.71
CA ASP A 302 -28.90 -6.99 -6.59
C ASP A 302 -29.33 -6.45 -7.96
N SER A 303 -28.50 -6.66 -9.00
CA SER A 303 -28.83 -6.23 -10.36
C SER A 303 -29.98 -7.04 -10.98
N LEU A 304 -30.17 -8.30 -10.58
CA LEU A 304 -31.30 -9.13 -11.01
C LEU A 304 -32.59 -8.72 -10.26
N GLU A 305 -32.49 -8.42 -8.97
CA GLU A 305 -33.60 -7.93 -8.15
C GLU A 305 -34.11 -6.57 -8.64
N GLU A 306 -33.20 -5.66 -9.03
CA GLU A 306 -33.55 -4.38 -9.67
C GLU A 306 -34.33 -4.56 -10.98
N LEU A 307 -34.18 -5.71 -11.67
CA LEU A 307 -34.98 -6.07 -12.85
C LEU A 307 -36.35 -6.68 -12.48
N GLY A 308 -36.64 -6.84 -11.19
CA GLY A 308 -37.89 -7.40 -10.68
C GLY A 308 -37.89 -8.92 -10.53
N ILE A 309 -36.72 -9.57 -10.53
CA ILE A 309 -36.59 -11.02 -10.27
C ILE A 309 -36.66 -11.26 -8.76
N ASP A 310 -37.37 -12.30 -8.32
CA ASP A 310 -37.44 -12.67 -6.91
C ASP A 310 -36.05 -13.00 -6.34
N ALA A 311 -35.76 -12.58 -5.11
CA ALA A 311 -34.47 -12.78 -4.46
C ALA A 311 -34.01 -14.25 -4.44
N ASN A 312 -34.94 -15.20 -4.21
CA ASN A 312 -34.58 -16.63 -4.21
C ASN A 312 -34.31 -17.14 -5.63
N GLU A 313 -35.02 -16.63 -6.62
CA GLU A 313 -34.79 -16.97 -8.03
C GLU A 313 -33.47 -16.38 -8.52
N ALA A 314 -33.17 -15.12 -8.20
CA ALA A 314 -31.90 -14.46 -8.49
C ALA A 314 -30.72 -15.21 -7.86
N TYR A 315 -30.83 -15.57 -6.58
CA TYR A 315 -29.82 -16.37 -5.88
C TYR A 315 -29.59 -17.72 -6.58
N LYS A 316 -30.65 -18.48 -6.85
CA LYS A 316 -30.55 -19.77 -7.56
C LYS A 316 -29.95 -19.61 -8.95
N MET A 317 -30.30 -18.53 -9.66
CA MET A 317 -29.80 -18.25 -10.99
C MET A 317 -28.28 -18.03 -10.97
N VAL A 318 -27.78 -17.21 -10.05
CA VAL A 318 -26.35 -16.90 -9.86
C VAL A 318 -25.57 -18.10 -9.34
N ASP A 319 -26.15 -18.87 -8.41
CA ASP A 319 -25.48 -20.06 -7.87
C ASP A 319 -25.32 -21.14 -8.96
N ASN A 320 -26.36 -21.39 -9.75
CA ASN A 320 -26.33 -22.34 -10.86
C ASN A 320 -25.40 -21.94 -12.02
N THR A 321 -24.99 -20.67 -12.11
CA THR A 321 -24.07 -20.17 -13.14
C THR A 321 -22.68 -19.88 -12.57
N HIS A 322 -22.46 -20.21 -11.29
CA HIS A 322 -21.25 -19.88 -10.53
C HIS A 322 -20.90 -18.38 -10.56
N GLY A 323 -21.86 -17.49 -10.85
CA GLY A 323 -21.64 -16.06 -11.08
C GLY A 323 -20.77 -15.72 -12.29
N LEU A 324 -20.64 -16.63 -13.27
CA LEU A 324 -19.92 -16.38 -14.52
C LEU A 324 -20.88 -15.84 -15.58
N TYR A 325 -20.40 -14.89 -16.40
CA TYR A 325 -21.25 -14.22 -17.39
C TYR A 325 -21.72 -15.15 -18.51
N VAL A 326 -20.87 -16.01 -19.05
CA VAL A 326 -21.20 -16.92 -20.17
C VAL A 326 -22.43 -17.81 -19.86
N PRO A 327 -22.45 -18.59 -18.76
CA PRO A 327 -23.64 -19.36 -18.38
C PRO A 327 -24.84 -18.48 -18.01
N LEU A 328 -24.59 -17.30 -17.42
CA LEU A 328 -25.65 -16.35 -17.05
C LEU A 328 -26.33 -15.73 -18.28
N LYS A 329 -25.58 -15.46 -19.35
CA LYS A 329 -26.06 -14.91 -20.63
C LYS A 329 -27.16 -15.79 -21.21
N LYS A 330 -27.00 -17.11 -21.21
CA LYS A 330 -28.02 -18.07 -21.70
C LYS A 330 -29.35 -17.99 -20.95
N LYS A 331 -29.34 -17.47 -19.71
CA LYS A 331 -30.55 -17.27 -18.90
C LYS A 331 -31.09 -15.83 -18.95
N LEU A 332 -30.27 -14.86 -19.38
CA LEU A 332 -30.61 -13.43 -19.42
C LEU A 332 -31.19 -12.97 -20.77
N PHE A 333 -30.85 -13.63 -21.88
CA PHE A 333 -31.19 -13.19 -23.22
C PHE A 333 -32.17 -14.17 -23.91
N ASP A 334 -33.24 -13.64 -24.51
CA ASP A 334 -34.26 -14.36 -25.29
C ASP A 334 -33.91 -14.26 -26.79
N GLY A 335 -32.77 -14.81 -27.16
CA GLY A 335 -32.39 -15.02 -28.56
C GLY A 335 -32.72 -16.45 -28.96
N ALA A 336 -33.45 -16.65 -30.05
CA ALA A 336 -33.53 -17.98 -30.63
C ALA A 336 -32.16 -18.33 -31.24
N MET A 337 -31.41 -19.20 -30.56
CA MET A 337 -30.20 -19.82 -31.11
C MET A 337 -30.64 -20.85 -32.17
N TYR A 338 -30.96 -20.37 -33.37
CA TYR A 338 -31.48 -21.23 -34.43
C TYR A 338 -30.42 -22.18 -35.02
N ASP A 339 -29.13 -21.90 -34.83
CA ASP A 339 -28.04 -22.79 -35.23
C ASP A 339 -27.18 -23.12 -34.00
N LYS A 340 -27.13 -24.39 -33.61
CA LYS A 340 -26.05 -24.87 -32.73
C LYS A 340 -24.74 -24.62 -33.47
N PRO A 341 -23.68 -24.12 -32.81
CA PRO A 341 -22.42 -23.92 -33.51
C PRO A 341 -21.97 -25.22 -34.19
N ASP A 342 -21.47 -25.13 -35.42
CA ASP A 342 -21.08 -26.30 -36.22
C ASP A 342 -20.14 -27.27 -35.49
N TRP A 343 -19.33 -26.76 -34.55
CA TRP A 343 -18.44 -27.56 -33.72
C TRP A 343 -19.18 -28.38 -32.64
N VAL A 344 -20.34 -27.91 -32.16
CA VAL A 344 -21.26 -28.67 -31.29
C VAL A 344 -22.03 -29.71 -32.11
N GLU A 345 -22.53 -29.34 -33.28
CA GLU A 345 -23.24 -30.28 -34.16
C GLU A 345 -22.33 -31.41 -34.65
N GLY A 346 -21.06 -31.10 -34.92
CA GLY A 346 -20.08 -32.09 -35.34
C GLY A 346 -19.57 -32.97 -34.21
N HIS A 347 -19.33 -32.41 -33.00
CA HIS A 347 -18.83 -33.09 -31.78
C HIS A 347 -17.84 -34.24 -32.02
N SER A 348 -16.93 -34.07 -32.98
CA SER A 348 -15.98 -35.10 -33.38
C SER A 348 -14.97 -35.38 -32.28
N ASP A 349 -14.30 -36.53 -32.33
CA ASP A 349 -13.21 -36.86 -31.40
C ASP A 349 -12.11 -35.79 -31.39
N VAL A 350 -11.89 -35.07 -32.50
CA VAL A 350 -10.96 -33.93 -32.59
C VAL A 350 -11.45 -32.74 -31.77
N VAL A 351 -12.73 -32.42 -31.86
CA VAL A 351 -13.36 -31.34 -31.08
C VAL A 351 -13.31 -31.66 -29.59
N ILE A 352 -13.64 -32.89 -29.19
CA ILE A 352 -13.60 -33.33 -27.79
C ILE A 352 -12.15 -33.41 -27.28
N SER A 353 -11.19 -33.86 -28.11
CA SER A 353 -9.76 -33.83 -27.74
C SER A 353 -9.27 -32.41 -27.49
N ALA A 354 -9.70 -31.43 -28.30
CA ALA A 354 -9.40 -30.02 -28.06
C ALA A 354 -10.05 -29.49 -26.77
N LEU A 355 -11.25 -29.97 -26.42
CA LEU A 355 -11.91 -29.64 -25.14
C LEU A 355 -11.08 -30.14 -23.95
N LEU A 356 -10.64 -31.40 -24.02
CA LEU A 356 -9.88 -32.07 -22.96
C LEU A 356 -8.45 -31.51 -22.79
N CYS A 357 -7.77 -31.21 -23.90
CA CYS A 357 -6.47 -30.53 -23.86
C CYS A 357 -6.63 -29.09 -23.37
N GLY A 358 -7.71 -28.40 -23.76
CA GLY A 358 -8.04 -27.01 -23.42
C GLY A 358 -7.13 -25.98 -24.09
N LYS A 359 -5.82 -26.19 -24.01
CA LYS A 359 -4.79 -25.35 -24.60
C LYS A 359 -3.51 -26.16 -24.80
N TRP A 360 -2.85 -26.03 -25.95
CA TRP A 360 -1.64 -26.79 -26.27
C TRP A 360 -0.74 -26.07 -27.28
N THR A 361 0.47 -26.57 -27.48
CA THR A 361 1.45 -26.07 -28.46
C THR A 361 1.74 -27.13 -29.53
N GLU A 362 2.58 -26.80 -30.51
CA GLU A 362 3.10 -27.76 -31.49
C GLU A 362 4.40 -28.45 -31.01
N ALA A 363 4.62 -28.53 -29.69
CA ALA A 363 5.67 -29.36 -29.12
C ALA A 363 5.38 -30.84 -29.42
N THR A 364 6.44 -31.66 -29.55
CA THR A 364 6.30 -33.07 -29.92
C THR A 364 5.43 -33.85 -28.95
N GLY A 365 5.60 -33.64 -27.64
CA GLY A 365 4.77 -34.30 -26.62
C GLY A 365 3.31 -33.84 -26.66
N ASP A 366 3.05 -32.55 -26.90
CA ASP A 366 1.68 -32.03 -27.00
C ASP A 366 0.93 -32.61 -28.19
N VAL A 367 1.62 -32.69 -29.34
CA VAL A 367 1.09 -33.31 -30.55
C VAL A 367 0.74 -34.77 -30.29
N LEU A 368 1.63 -35.53 -29.65
CA LEU A 368 1.39 -36.94 -29.33
C LEU A 368 0.17 -37.12 -28.43
N VAL A 369 0.02 -36.30 -27.37
CA VAL A 369 -1.16 -36.36 -26.49
C VAL A 369 -2.44 -36.09 -27.26
N PHE A 370 -2.42 -35.11 -28.17
CA PHE A 370 -3.59 -34.77 -29.00
C PHE A 370 -3.94 -35.89 -30.00
N GLU A 371 -2.95 -36.48 -30.66
CA GLU A 371 -3.14 -37.61 -31.59
C GLU A 371 -3.68 -38.83 -30.86
N GLU A 372 -3.16 -39.11 -29.67
CA GLU A 372 -3.60 -40.24 -28.83
C GLU A 372 -5.05 -40.03 -28.40
N LEU A 373 -5.44 -38.85 -27.93
CA LEU A 373 -6.85 -38.57 -27.57
C LEU A 373 -7.80 -38.62 -28.76
N SER A 374 -7.39 -38.08 -29.91
CA SER A 374 -8.27 -37.94 -31.09
C SER A 374 -8.31 -39.18 -32.00
N GLY A 375 -7.33 -40.08 -31.88
CA GLY A 375 -7.16 -41.23 -32.76
C GLY A 375 -6.80 -40.85 -34.21
N LYS A 376 -6.39 -39.61 -34.48
CA LYS A 376 -6.06 -39.08 -35.81
C LYS A 376 -4.70 -38.40 -35.81
N ALA A 377 -4.06 -38.35 -36.98
CA ALA A 377 -2.85 -37.56 -37.16
C ALA A 377 -3.13 -36.06 -36.93
N TYR A 378 -2.19 -35.36 -36.31
CA TYR A 378 -2.35 -33.96 -35.90
C TYR A 378 -2.54 -33.02 -37.10
N SER A 379 -1.97 -33.35 -38.26
CA SER A 379 -2.20 -32.61 -39.50
C SER A 379 -3.67 -32.58 -39.90
N ASP A 380 -4.38 -33.70 -39.73
CA ASP A 380 -5.80 -33.81 -40.01
C ASP A 380 -6.64 -33.09 -38.95
N CYS A 381 -6.23 -33.23 -37.68
CA CYS A 381 -6.84 -32.50 -36.56
C CYS A 381 -6.77 -30.98 -36.76
N LYS A 382 -5.59 -30.45 -37.12
CA LYS A 382 -5.37 -29.03 -37.37
C LYS A 382 -6.19 -28.51 -38.54
N LYS A 383 -6.33 -29.30 -39.62
CA LYS A 383 -7.18 -28.96 -40.77
C LYS A 383 -8.66 -28.90 -40.38
N GLU A 384 -9.10 -29.79 -39.50
CA GLU A 384 -10.46 -29.80 -38.98
C GLU A 384 -10.72 -28.60 -38.07
N LEU A 385 -9.87 -28.35 -37.07
CA LEU A 385 -9.97 -27.20 -36.16
C LEU A 385 -9.82 -25.85 -36.88
N GLY A 386 -9.09 -25.81 -37.99
CA GLY A 386 -8.97 -24.66 -38.89
C GLY A 386 -10.32 -24.05 -39.30
N LYS A 387 -11.38 -24.86 -39.37
CA LYS A 387 -12.74 -24.43 -39.72
C LYS A 387 -13.39 -23.53 -38.66
N TYR A 388 -12.88 -23.58 -37.42
CA TYR A 388 -13.48 -22.96 -36.24
C TYR A 388 -12.70 -21.74 -35.69
N LEU A 389 -11.62 -21.31 -36.36
CA LEU A 389 -10.70 -20.24 -35.90
C LEU A 389 -11.17 -18.80 -36.18
N HIS A 390 -11.85 -18.56 -37.30
CA HIS A 390 -12.21 -17.21 -37.78
C HIS A 390 -13.72 -17.05 -37.96
N ARG A 391 -14.48 -17.27 -36.88
CA ARG A 391 -15.95 -17.16 -36.84
C ARG A 391 -16.39 -16.09 -35.85
N GLU A 392 -17.68 -15.76 -35.88
CA GLU A 392 -18.31 -14.84 -34.91
C GLU A 392 -18.27 -15.44 -33.48
N ASN A 393 -18.49 -16.76 -33.35
CA ASN A 393 -18.21 -17.54 -32.12
C ASN A 393 -17.15 -18.62 -32.41
N PRO A 394 -15.84 -18.30 -32.36
CA PRO A 394 -14.78 -19.27 -32.64
C PRO A 394 -14.71 -20.32 -31.53
N TYR A 395 -14.39 -21.57 -31.87
CA TYR A 395 -14.14 -22.62 -30.87
C TYR A 395 -12.71 -22.57 -30.34
N ILE A 396 -11.75 -22.32 -31.25
CA ILE A 396 -10.32 -22.25 -30.96
C ILE A 396 -9.77 -20.91 -31.44
N VAL A 397 -8.82 -20.36 -30.69
CA VAL A 397 -8.00 -19.22 -31.11
C VAL A 397 -6.53 -19.63 -31.18
N SER A 398 -5.80 -19.01 -32.10
CA SER A 398 -4.36 -19.16 -32.24
C SER A 398 -3.69 -17.93 -31.67
N ASN A 399 -2.87 -18.11 -30.63
CA ASN A 399 -2.13 -17.01 -30.03
C ASN A 399 -0.65 -17.11 -30.40
N ASN A 400 -0.17 -16.09 -31.13
CA ASN A 400 1.23 -15.98 -31.51
C ASN A 400 1.96 -15.03 -30.56
N SER A 401 3.02 -15.52 -29.92
CA SER A 401 3.86 -14.73 -29.01
C SER A 401 5.34 -14.83 -29.39
N TYR A 402 6.15 -13.91 -28.88
CA TYR A 402 7.62 -14.01 -28.99
C TYR A 402 8.19 -15.31 -28.40
N ARG A 403 7.43 -16.01 -27.53
CA ARG A 403 7.81 -17.27 -26.88
C ARG A 403 7.29 -18.52 -27.60
N GLY A 404 6.51 -18.36 -28.68
CA GLY A 404 5.92 -19.45 -29.45
C GLY A 404 4.42 -19.24 -29.73
N SER A 405 3.87 -20.08 -30.60
CA SER A 405 2.45 -20.17 -30.91
C SER A 405 1.76 -21.22 -30.04
N ASN A 406 0.51 -20.98 -29.64
CA ASN A 406 -0.35 -21.98 -29.02
C ASN A 406 -1.77 -21.92 -29.59
N MET A 407 -2.46 -23.06 -29.54
CA MET A 407 -3.89 -23.18 -29.81
C MET A 407 -4.62 -23.34 -28.47
N GLN A 408 -5.75 -22.68 -28.31
CA GLN A 408 -6.55 -22.76 -27.08
C GLN A 408 -8.04 -22.57 -27.36
N LEU A 409 -8.90 -23.08 -26.47
CA LEU A 409 -10.32 -22.78 -26.48
C LEU A 409 -10.56 -21.26 -26.41
N ALA A 410 -11.48 -20.75 -27.24
CA ALA A 410 -11.83 -19.34 -27.27
C ALA A 410 -12.57 -18.91 -26.00
N SER A 411 -13.50 -19.75 -25.53
CA SER A 411 -14.12 -19.68 -24.21
C SER A 411 -14.19 -21.08 -23.64
N VAL A 412 -13.51 -21.32 -22.51
CA VAL A 412 -13.51 -22.64 -21.89
C VAL A 412 -14.91 -22.94 -21.31
N GLU A 413 -15.55 -21.95 -20.70
CA GLU A 413 -16.86 -22.09 -20.08
C GLU A 413 -17.94 -22.47 -21.12
N ASP A 414 -17.99 -21.79 -22.28
CA ASP A 414 -18.99 -22.09 -23.33
C ASP A 414 -18.75 -23.47 -23.94
N ALA A 415 -17.50 -23.81 -24.22
CA ALA A 415 -17.12 -25.11 -24.75
C ALA A 415 -17.56 -26.26 -23.82
N TRP A 416 -17.31 -26.14 -22.52
CA TRP A 416 -17.72 -27.13 -21.53
C TRP A 416 -19.23 -27.16 -21.29
N GLU A 417 -19.95 -26.06 -21.48
CA GLU A 417 -21.41 -26.10 -21.40
C GLU A 417 -22.06 -26.93 -22.51
N GLU A 418 -21.52 -26.84 -23.72
CA GLU A 418 -22.10 -27.47 -24.91
C GLU A 418 -21.61 -28.90 -25.15
N LEU A 419 -20.34 -29.19 -24.84
CA LEU A 419 -19.69 -30.43 -25.29
C LEU A 419 -19.52 -31.51 -24.21
N ASP A 420 -19.66 -31.18 -22.93
CA ASP A 420 -19.43 -32.07 -21.78
C ASP A 420 -20.23 -33.39 -21.87
N LEU A 421 -21.48 -33.32 -22.35
CA LEU A 421 -22.36 -34.48 -22.52
C LEU A 421 -21.87 -35.51 -23.56
N TYR A 422 -20.94 -35.14 -24.44
CA TYR A 422 -20.41 -36.02 -25.48
C TYR A 422 -19.09 -36.71 -25.07
N ILE A 423 -18.57 -36.46 -23.87
CA ILE A 423 -17.34 -37.11 -23.41
C ILE A 423 -17.66 -38.47 -22.81
N ASN A 424 -17.36 -39.53 -23.55
CA ASN A 424 -17.53 -40.90 -23.08
C ASN A 424 -16.48 -41.33 -22.03
N ASP A 425 -16.77 -42.42 -21.31
CA ASP A 425 -15.92 -42.92 -20.22
C ASP A 425 -14.54 -43.41 -20.72
N GLU A 426 -14.49 -44.03 -21.90
CA GLU A 426 -13.23 -44.53 -22.48
C GLU A 426 -12.25 -43.39 -22.78
N MET A 427 -12.73 -42.32 -23.40
CA MET A 427 -11.96 -41.12 -23.68
C MET A 427 -11.55 -40.39 -22.41
N TRP A 428 -12.42 -40.40 -21.39
CA TRP A 428 -12.09 -39.84 -20.08
C TRP A 428 -11.00 -40.62 -19.35
N ASP A 429 -11.10 -41.95 -19.29
CA ASP A 429 -10.08 -42.80 -18.66
C ASP A 429 -8.74 -42.70 -19.39
N LYS A 430 -8.78 -42.59 -20.72
CA LYS A 430 -7.61 -42.31 -21.54
C LYS A 430 -6.98 -40.95 -21.20
N PHE A 431 -7.81 -39.91 -21.07
CA PHE A 431 -7.35 -38.59 -20.64
C PHE A 431 -6.72 -38.62 -19.24
N ILE A 432 -7.33 -39.30 -18.27
CA ILE A 432 -6.78 -39.42 -16.91
C ILE A 432 -5.41 -40.10 -16.90
N SER A 433 -5.23 -41.13 -17.74
CA SER A 433 -3.95 -41.83 -17.89
C SER A 433 -2.88 -40.92 -18.48
N LEU A 434 -3.19 -40.21 -19.57
CA LEU A 434 -2.28 -39.25 -20.20
C LEU A 434 -1.97 -38.06 -19.30
N PHE A 435 -2.95 -37.56 -18.55
CA PHE A 435 -2.76 -36.46 -17.60
C PHE A 435 -1.67 -36.78 -16.59
N TYR A 436 -1.68 -38.00 -16.04
CA TYR A 436 -0.67 -38.44 -15.09
C TYR A 436 0.72 -38.44 -15.73
N GLU A 437 0.88 -39.09 -16.89
CA GLU A 437 2.17 -39.16 -17.62
C GLU A 437 2.73 -37.77 -17.94
N VAL A 438 1.89 -36.87 -18.45
CA VAL A 438 2.27 -35.50 -18.80
C VAL A 438 2.70 -34.71 -17.56
N LEU A 439 1.95 -34.79 -16.47
CA LEU A 439 2.20 -33.94 -15.31
C LEU A 439 3.38 -34.43 -14.46
N ILE A 440 3.66 -35.75 -14.44
CA ILE A 440 4.82 -36.28 -13.70
C ILE A 440 6.16 -35.99 -14.38
N GLU A 441 6.23 -35.57 -15.63
CA GLU A 441 7.52 -35.17 -16.21
C GLU A 441 7.89 -33.75 -15.76
N SER A 442 9.04 -33.63 -15.08
CA SER A 442 9.59 -32.32 -14.71
C SER A 442 10.03 -31.54 -15.95
N GLU A 443 9.81 -30.23 -15.94
CA GLU A 443 10.43 -29.37 -16.96
C GLU A 443 11.96 -29.35 -16.81
N PRO A 444 12.75 -29.41 -17.90
CA PRO A 444 14.21 -29.49 -17.83
C PRO A 444 14.89 -28.35 -17.07
N ILE A 445 14.21 -27.21 -16.94
CA ILE A 445 14.72 -26.07 -16.17
C ILE A 445 14.97 -26.43 -14.68
N PHE A 446 14.21 -27.37 -14.11
CA PHE A 446 14.34 -27.80 -12.72
C PHE A 446 15.48 -28.80 -12.47
N GLU A 447 16.23 -29.18 -13.51
CA GLU A 447 17.52 -29.88 -13.37
C GLU A 447 18.64 -28.92 -12.94
N TYR A 448 18.40 -27.60 -13.03
CA TYR A 448 19.35 -26.57 -12.65
C TYR A 448 19.01 -25.99 -11.25
N PRO A 449 20.00 -25.42 -10.53
CA PRO A 449 19.73 -24.68 -9.30
C PRO A 449 18.81 -23.46 -9.53
N PHE A 450 17.96 -23.14 -8.55
CA PHE A 450 16.93 -22.10 -8.68
C PHE A 450 17.52 -20.71 -9.00
N GLU A 451 18.71 -20.38 -8.48
CA GLU A 451 19.40 -19.11 -8.73
C GLU A 451 19.79 -18.96 -10.21
N LYS A 452 19.96 -20.09 -10.91
CA LYS A 452 20.29 -20.13 -12.34
C LYS A 452 19.08 -20.18 -13.24
N HIS A 453 17.85 -20.30 -12.72
CA HIS A 453 16.65 -20.44 -13.56
C HIS A 453 16.41 -19.25 -14.50
N PHE A 454 16.83 -18.04 -14.13
CA PHE A 454 16.77 -16.90 -15.03
C PHE A 454 17.67 -17.12 -16.26
N GLU A 455 18.93 -17.50 -16.05
CA GLU A 455 19.89 -17.79 -17.12
C GLU A 455 19.50 -19.05 -17.92
N ALA A 456 19.12 -20.12 -17.21
CA ALA A 456 18.70 -21.40 -17.79
C ALA A 456 17.47 -21.26 -18.67
N SER A 457 16.60 -20.28 -18.45
CA SER A 457 15.47 -20.02 -19.34
C SER A 457 15.87 -19.69 -20.79
N ILE A 458 17.14 -19.36 -21.04
CA ILE A 458 17.71 -19.06 -22.36
C ILE A 458 18.26 -20.30 -23.05
N TYR A 459 18.93 -21.20 -22.30
CA TYR A 459 19.69 -22.33 -22.87
C TYR A 459 19.16 -23.72 -22.50
N ALA A 460 18.28 -23.83 -21.50
CA ALA A 460 17.73 -25.12 -21.10
C ALA A 460 16.95 -25.76 -22.26
N LYS A 461 16.99 -27.09 -22.31
CA LYS A 461 16.21 -27.86 -23.27
C LYS A 461 14.73 -27.51 -23.09
N LYS A 462 14.00 -27.38 -24.20
CA LYS A 462 12.54 -27.23 -24.13
C LYS A 462 11.92 -28.52 -23.57
N PRO A 463 10.88 -28.42 -22.72
CA PRO A 463 10.19 -29.59 -22.21
C PRO A 463 9.51 -30.35 -23.35
N GLU A 464 9.37 -31.66 -23.21
CA GLU A 464 8.71 -32.51 -24.21
C GLU A 464 7.21 -32.22 -24.26
N TRP A 465 6.58 -32.16 -23.09
CA TRP A 465 5.23 -31.64 -22.90
C TRP A 465 5.26 -30.20 -22.40
N SER A 466 4.54 -29.32 -23.08
CA SER A 466 4.59 -27.89 -22.79
C SER A 466 3.87 -27.55 -21.47
N PRO A 467 4.34 -26.51 -20.74
CA PRO A 467 3.61 -25.97 -19.59
C PRO A 467 2.20 -25.50 -19.95
N THR A 468 2.01 -25.14 -21.23
CA THR A 468 0.76 -24.70 -21.82
C THR A 468 -0.28 -25.84 -21.85
N LEU A 469 0.12 -27.05 -22.26
CA LEU A 469 -0.70 -28.25 -22.19
C LEU A 469 -1.04 -28.64 -20.75
N LYS A 470 -0.03 -28.67 -19.87
CA LYS A 470 -0.21 -29.02 -18.46
C LYS A 470 -1.30 -28.18 -17.79
N LYS A 471 -1.28 -26.85 -18.01
CA LYS A 471 -2.33 -25.94 -17.50
C LYS A 471 -3.71 -26.22 -18.11
N GLY A 472 -3.78 -26.51 -19.40
CA GLY A 472 -5.03 -26.86 -20.08
C GLY A 472 -5.66 -28.12 -19.50
N MET A 473 -4.88 -29.19 -19.34
CA MET A 473 -5.37 -30.45 -18.78
C MET A 473 -5.76 -30.35 -17.30
N ILE A 474 -5.04 -29.57 -16.48
CA ILE A 474 -5.47 -29.32 -15.09
C ILE A 474 -6.82 -28.60 -15.06
N ARG A 475 -7.01 -27.59 -15.93
CA ARG A 475 -8.30 -26.88 -16.04
C ARG A 475 -9.44 -27.82 -16.43
N THR A 476 -9.19 -28.82 -17.28
CA THR A 476 -10.15 -29.87 -17.62
C THR A 476 -10.61 -30.66 -16.40
N LEU A 477 -9.72 -30.99 -15.45
CA LEU A 477 -10.13 -31.64 -14.19
C LEU A 477 -11.09 -30.77 -13.39
N ILE A 478 -10.79 -29.46 -13.27
CA ILE A 478 -11.64 -28.49 -12.56
C ILE A 478 -13.00 -28.36 -13.25
N MET A 479 -12.99 -28.24 -14.58
CA MET A 479 -14.22 -28.06 -15.35
C MET A 479 -15.14 -29.28 -15.23
N ARG A 480 -14.60 -30.49 -15.38
CA ARG A 480 -15.42 -31.70 -15.34
C ARG A 480 -15.95 -32.02 -13.94
N ALA A 481 -15.09 -32.01 -12.91
CA ALA A 481 -15.56 -32.30 -11.55
C ALA A 481 -16.49 -31.21 -11.02
N TYR A 482 -15.97 -29.98 -10.95
CA TYR A 482 -16.60 -28.95 -10.16
C TYR A 482 -17.56 -28.09 -10.98
N TYR A 483 -17.12 -27.56 -12.14
CA TYR A 483 -17.95 -26.64 -12.92
C TYR A 483 -19.21 -27.31 -13.48
N ARG A 484 -19.07 -28.53 -14.02
CA ARG A 484 -20.16 -29.36 -14.55
C ARG A 484 -20.89 -30.21 -13.51
N GLY A 485 -20.30 -30.37 -12.33
CA GLY A 485 -20.94 -31.05 -11.20
C GLY A 485 -20.94 -32.57 -11.28
N HIS A 486 -19.98 -33.18 -11.98
CA HIS A 486 -19.78 -34.63 -11.98
C HIS A 486 -19.09 -35.10 -10.69
N GLU A 487 -19.83 -35.09 -9.58
CA GLU A 487 -19.33 -35.52 -8.26
C GLU A 487 -18.80 -36.96 -8.27
N GLU A 488 -19.35 -37.83 -9.13
CA GLU A 488 -18.88 -39.20 -9.33
C GLU A 488 -17.41 -39.28 -9.78
N ASN A 489 -16.96 -38.27 -10.55
CA ASN A 489 -15.59 -38.17 -11.05
C ASN A 489 -14.63 -37.55 -10.04
N GLN A 490 -15.14 -36.87 -8.99
CA GLN A 490 -14.30 -36.22 -7.98
C GLN A 490 -13.35 -37.22 -7.30
N LYS A 491 -13.80 -38.46 -7.03
CA LYS A 491 -12.94 -39.49 -6.43
C LYS A 491 -11.78 -39.89 -7.34
N GLN A 492 -12.03 -40.02 -8.65
CA GLN A 492 -11.00 -40.35 -9.63
C GLN A 492 -9.99 -39.20 -9.75
N ILE A 493 -10.48 -37.96 -9.74
CA ILE A 493 -9.66 -36.74 -9.75
C ILE A 493 -8.83 -36.62 -8.48
N ASP A 494 -9.42 -36.85 -7.31
CA ASP A 494 -8.69 -36.84 -6.03
C ASP A 494 -7.57 -37.87 -6.02
N ASN A 495 -7.83 -39.07 -6.56
CA ASN A 495 -6.85 -40.14 -6.66
C ASN A 495 -5.72 -39.81 -7.63
N ILE A 496 -6.01 -39.24 -8.81
CA ILE A 496 -4.96 -38.93 -9.78
C ILE A 496 -4.11 -37.74 -9.32
N VAL A 497 -4.72 -36.72 -8.71
CA VAL A 497 -3.98 -35.60 -8.11
C VAL A 497 -3.12 -36.09 -6.95
N ALA A 498 -3.65 -36.94 -6.07
CA ALA A 498 -2.86 -37.56 -5.00
C ALA A 498 -1.64 -38.32 -5.56
N LYS A 499 -1.84 -39.16 -6.58
CA LYS A 499 -0.74 -39.89 -7.23
C LYS A 499 0.34 -38.95 -7.78
N VAL A 500 -0.04 -37.82 -8.39
CA VAL A 500 0.93 -36.82 -8.87
C VAL A 500 1.70 -36.20 -7.71
N LEU A 501 1.00 -35.81 -6.64
CA LEU A 501 1.60 -35.19 -5.46
C LEU A 501 2.51 -36.14 -4.67
N ASP A 502 2.18 -37.44 -4.66
CA ASP A 502 3.00 -38.49 -4.03
C ASP A 502 4.34 -38.70 -4.74
N THR A 503 4.48 -38.24 -5.99
CA THR A 503 5.78 -38.24 -6.70
C THR A 503 6.76 -37.19 -6.16
N ILE A 504 6.30 -36.27 -5.31
CA ILE A 504 7.15 -35.19 -4.79
C ILE A 504 8.01 -35.71 -3.65
N THR A 505 9.31 -35.82 -3.91
CA THR A 505 10.30 -36.34 -2.96
C THR A 505 11.52 -35.43 -2.78
N SER A 506 11.55 -34.27 -3.44
CA SER A 506 12.66 -33.30 -3.35
C SER A 506 12.17 -31.85 -3.47
N LYS A 507 13.04 -30.90 -3.09
CA LYS A 507 12.77 -29.46 -3.21
C LYS A 507 12.62 -29.01 -4.67
N GLU A 508 13.39 -29.58 -5.60
CA GLU A 508 13.31 -29.27 -7.03
C GLU A 508 11.98 -29.72 -7.62
N ARG A 509 11.51 -30.90 -7.18
CA ARG A 509 10.22 -31.44 -7.57
C ARG A 509 9.06 -30.61 -7.02
N TRP A 510 9.18 -30.13 -5.79
CA TRP A 510 8.30 -29.11 -5.22
C TRP A 510 8.32 -27.81 -6.03
N GLY A 511 9.50 -27.32 -6.42
CA GLY A 511 9.66 -26.15 -7.29
C GLY A 511 8.88 -26.29 -8.59
N TYR A 512 8.95 -27.46 -9.24
CA TYR A 512 8.22 -27.77 -10.46
C TYR A 512 6.69 -27.81 -10.26
N ILE A 513 6.21 -28.67 -9.36
CA ILE A 513 4.76 -28.89 -9.15
C ILE A 513 4.08 -27.66 -8.55
N SER A 514 4.78 -26.89 -7.71
CA SER A 514 4.22 -25.70 -7.06
C SER A 514 3.59 -24.73 -8.07
N GLN A 515 4.15 -24.59 -9.28
CA GLN A 515 3.64 -23.73 -10.34
C GLN A 515 2.22 -24.07 -10.82
N TYR A 516 1.76 -25.28 -10.52
CA TYR A 516 0.45 -25.84 -10.88
C TYR A 516 -0.42 -26.08 -9.64
N LEU A 517 0.13 -25.87 -8.44
CA LEU A 517 -0.52 -26.23 -7.19
C LEU A 517 -1.79 -25.44 -6.90
N PRO A 518 -1.91 -24.13 -7.21
CA PRO A 518 -3.19 -23.42 -7.06
C PRO A 518 -4.31 -24.06 -7.88
N GLU A 519 -4.08 -24.37 -9.17
CA GLU A 519 -5.09 -25.02 -10.00
C GLU A 519 -5.38 -26.48 -9.56
N LEU A 520 -4.35 -27.22 -9.12
CA LEU A 520 -4.54 -28.56 -8.53
C LEU A 520 -5.33 -28.49 -7.22
N CYS A 521 -5.16 -27.43 -6.42
CA CYS A 521 -5.92 -27.18 -5.20
C CYS A 521 -7.39 -26.92 -5.51
N GLU A 522 -7.70 -26.20 -6.59
CA GLU A 522 -9.09 -26.05 -7.05
C GLU A 522 -9.69 -27.39 -7.49
N ALA A 523 -8.92 -28.25 -8.17
CA ALA A 523 -9.38 -29.56 -8.62
C ALA A 523 -9.59 -30.54 -7.46
N SER A 524 -8.63 -30.63 -6.54
CA SER A 524 -8.64 -31.56 -5.40
C SER A 524 -7.99 -30.94 -4.16
N PRO A 525 -8.73 -30.10 -3.40
CA PRO A 525 -8.17 -29.45 -2.21
C PRO A 525 -7.77 -30.43 -1.12
N GLU A 526 -8.51 -31.54 -0.98
CA GLU A 526 -8.24 -32.56 0.02
C GLU A 526 -6.88 -33.25 -0.23
N SER A 527 -6.58 -33.61 -1.48
CA SER A 527 -5.30 -34.26 -1.81
C SER A 527 -4.12 -33.30 -1.66
N VAL A 528 -4.29 -32.03 -2.04
CA VAL A 528 -3.27 -30.99 -1.82
C VAL A 528 -3.00 -30.79 -0.33
N LEU A 529 -4.03 -30.59 0.49
CA LEU A 529 -3.87 -30.38 1.92
C LEU A 529 -3.24 -31.59 2.61
N ARG A 530 -3.65 -32.82 2.26
CA ARG A 530 -3.05 -34.05 2.80
C ARG A 530 -1.55 -34.13 2.48
N LYS A 531 -1.16 -33.78 1.25
CA LYS A 531 0.28 -33.75 0.88
C LYS A 531 1.03 -32.71 1.71
N LEU A 532 0.48 -31.51 1.87
CA LEU A 532 1.08 -30.45 2.68
C LEU A 532 1.26 -30.86 4.15
N GLU A 533 0.27 -31.51 4.74
CA GLU A 533 0.34 -32.06 6.10
C GLU A 533 1.39 -33.17 6.21
N SER A 534 1.49 -34.06 5.21
CA SER A 534 2.49 -35.15 5.24
C SER A 534 3.93 -34.65 5.24
N GLU A 535 4.21 -33.45 4.71
CA GLU A 535 5.54 -32.83 4.73
C GLU A 535 5.97 -32.37 6.13
N ILE A 536 5.00 -32.14 7.03
CA ILE A 536 5.28 -31.86 8.45
C ILE A 536 5.73 -33.14 9.15
N GLU A 537 5.07 -34.27 8.87
CA GLU A 537 5.41 -35.56 9.47
C GLU A 537 6.74 -36.12 8.93
N VAL A 538 6.91 -36.02 7.60
CA VAL A 538 8.08 -36.51 6.88
C VAL A 538 8.49 -35.43 5.89
N SER A 539 9.56 -34.71 6.18
CA SER A 539 10.08 -33.68 5.27
C SER A 539 10.59 -34.31 3.97
N GLN A 540 9.99 -33.93 2.84
CA GLN A 540 10.39 -34.35 1.49
C GLN A 540 10.78 -33.15 0.62
N GLY A 541 11.32 -32.10 1.26
CA GLY A 541 11.91 -30.93 0.61
C GLY A 541 11.04 -29.67 0.59
N LEU A 542 9.82 -29.70 1.17
CA LEU A 542 8.99 -28.50 1.24
C LEU A 542 9.62 -27.41 2.13
N ILE A 543 10.12 -27.77 3.31
CA ILE A 543 10.80 -26.81 4.20
C ILE A 543 12.05 -26.22 3.53
N ASP A 544 12.80 -27.04 2.78
CA ASP A 544 13.96 -26.59 2.02
C ASP A 544 13.58 -25.59 0.91
N LEU A 545 12.43 -25.79 0.25
CA LEU A 545 11.88 -24.83 -0.72
C LEU A 545 11.60 -23.47 -0.07
N PHE A 546 11.05 -23.46 1.15
CA PHE A 546 10.77 -22.23 1.90
C PHE A 546 12.06 -21.56 2.40
N ALA A 547 13.05 -22.35 2.80
CA ALA A 547 14.34 -21.86 3.31
C ALA A 547 15.28 -21.37 2.20
N GLU A 548 14.99 -21.66 0.93
CA GLU A 548 15.83 -21.29 -0.19
C GLU A 548 15.97 -19.77 -0.32
N LYS A 549 17.21 -19.29 -0.19
CA LYS A 549 17.53 -17.87 -0.31
C LYS A 549 17.68 -17.54 -1.79
N GLY A 550 16.59 -17.09 -2.41
CA GLY A 550 16.68 -16.43 -3.71
C GLY A 550 17.76 -15.34 -3.65
N GLY A 551 18.58 -15.23 -4.71
CA GLY A 551 19.48 -14.10 -4.94
C GLY A 551 18.75 -12.75 -5.04
N ASP A 552 19.24 -11.83 -5.87
CA ASP A 552 18.62 -10.51 -6.02
C ASP A 552 17.10 -10.58 -6.31
N PHE A 553 16.34 -9.66 -5.70
CA PHE A 553 14.88 -9.52 -5.85
C PHE A 553 14.42 -9.49 -7.32
N MET A 554 15.27 -9.02 -8.22
CA MET A 554 14.96 -8.85 -9.66
C MET A 554 15.11 -10.15 -10.47
N THR A 555 15.89 -11.12 -10.01
CA THR A 555 16.25 -12.33 -10.80
C THR A 555 15.76 -13.63 -10.19
N SER A 556 15.39 -13.62 -8.91
CA SER A 556 15.03 -14.82 -8.14
C SER A 556 13.57 -15.21 -8.31
N ARG A 557 13.31 -16.51 -8.48
CA ARG A 557 11.96 -17.07 -8.53
C ARG A 557 11.60 -17.71 -7.18
N HIS A 558 10.60 -17.15 -6.50
CA HIS A 558 10.14 -17.66 -5.20
C HIS A 558 9.02 -18.69 -5.37
N TYR A 559 9.36 -19.92 -5.74
CA TYR A 559 8.37 -20.97 -6.05
C TYR A 559 7.42 -21.31 -4.89
N TYR A 560 7.87 -21.15 -3.64
CA TYR A 560 7.03 -21.38 -2.44
C TYR A 560 5.79 -20.49 -2.40
N THR A 561 5.76 -19.35 -3.10
CA THR A 561 4.58 -18.47 -3.11
C THR A 561 3.38 -19.14 -3.72
N ASN A 562 3.58 -20.05 -4.68
CA ASN A 562 2.47 -20.81 -5.25
C ASN A 562 1.87 -21.80 -4.24
N VAL A 563 2.69 -22.28 -3.28
CA VAL A 563 2.22 -23.11 -2.18
C VAL A 563 1.33 -22.29 -1.24
N LEU A 564 1.79 -21.09 -0.87
CA LEU A 564 1.01 -20.17 -0.06
C LEU A 564 -0.31 -19.79 -0.75
N TRP A 565 -0.30 -19.48 -2.05
CA TRP A 565 -1.51 -19.19 -2.81
C TRP A 565 -2.51 -20.36 -2.85
N ALA A 566 -2.05 -21.61 -2.88
CA ALA A 566 -2.92 -22.77 -2.76
C ALA A 566 -3.54 -22.89 -1.36
N VAL A 567 -2.79 -22.55 -0.32
CA VAL A 567 -3.27 -22.56 1.07
C VAL A 567 -4.25 -21.41 1.34
N GLU A 568 -4.01 -20.23 0.78
CA GLU A 568 -4.93 -19.09 0.81
C GLU A 568 -6.31 -19.44 0.22
N GLN A 569 -6.36 -20.31 -0.80
CA GLN A 569 -7.62 -20.84 -1.35
C GLN A 569 -8.33 -21.83 -0.41
N LEU A 570 -7.59 -22.59 0.40
CA LEU A 570 -8.14 -23.52 1.39
C LEU A 570 -8.78 -22.78 2.58
N ILE A 571 -8.19 -21.65 2.97
CA ILE A 571 -8.67 -20.80 4.08
C ILE A 571 -10.07 -20.22 3.81
N GLN A 572 -10.42 -20.07 2.53
CA GLN A 572 -11.73 -19.59 2.08
C GLN A 572 -12.79 -20.69 1.98
N GLN A 573 -12.51 -21.89 2.48
CA GLN A 573 -13.45 -23.02 2.50
C GLN A 573 -13.58 -23.58 3.93
N LYS A 574 -14.81 -23.58 4.48
CA LYS A 574 -15.13 -24.01 5.85
C LYS A 574 -14.63 -25.42 6.17
N LYS A 575 -14.64 -26.31 5.16
CA LYS A 575 -14.16 -27.69 5.29
C LYS A 575 -12.65 -27.78 5.57
N TYR A 576 -11.85 -26.84 5.08
CA TYR A 576 -10.39 -26.94 5.05
C TYR A 576 -9.68 -25.91 5.93
N VAL A 577 -10.34 -24.80 6.26
CA VAL A 577 -9.73 -23.64 6.92
C VAL A 577 -8.99 -23.96 8.21
N ALA A 578 -9.55 -24.79 9.10
CA ALA A 578 -8.90 -25.12 10.37
C ALA A 578 -7.57 -25.86 10.16
N ARG A 579 -7.57 -26.91 9.33
CA ARG A 579 -6.38 -27.70 8.99
C ARG A 579 -5.33 -26.89 8.24
N ALA A 580 -5.76 -26.03 7.31
CA ALA A 580 -4.87 -25.12 6.58
C ALA A 580 -4.17 -24.11 7.51
N LEU A 581 -4.87 -23.61 8.53
CA LEU A 581 -4.28 -22.72 9.52
C LEU A 581 -3.32 -23.44 10.48
N GLU A 582 -3.66 -24.66 10.91
CA GLU A 582 -2.73 -25.50 11.69
C GLU A 582 -1.43 -25.76 10.92
N TRP A 583 -1.54 -26.07 9.62
CA TRP A 583 -0.39 -26.20 8.74
C TRP A 583 0.42 -24.89 8.66
N LEU A 584 -0.24 -23.73 8.46
CA LEU A 584 0.45 -22.43 8.40
C LEU A 584 1.19 -22.09 9.70
N TRP A 585 0.58 -22.36 10.85
CA TRP A 585 1.22 -22.13 12.14
C TRP A 585 2.46 -22.99 12.34
N GLU A 586 2.41 -24.25 11.92
CA GLU A 586 3.57 -25.14 11.95
C GLU A 586 4.70 -24.63 11.06
N ILE A 587 4.40 -24.25 9.80
CA ILE A 587 5.40 -23.71 8.88
C ILE A 587 6.01 -22.41 9.41
N ASP A 588 5.20 -21.50 9.95
CA ASP A 588 5.69 -20.25 10.54
C ASP A 588 6.58 -20.50 11.78
N SER A 589 6.34 -21.59 12.52
CA SER A 589 7.12 -21.94 13.71
C SER A 589 8.59 -22.28 13.41
N HIS A 590 8.90 -22.66 12.17
CA HIS A 590 10.29 -22.85 11.71
C HIS A 590 11.08 -21.53 11.60
N ASN A 591 10.43 -20.37 11.75
CA ASN A 591 11.03 -19.03 11.80
C ASN A 591 11.98 -18.73 10.62
N ILE A 592 11.54 -19.12 9.42
CA ILE A 592 12.24 -18.89 8.17
C ILE A 592 12.15 -17.39 7.82
N LYS A 593 13.26 -16.81 7.32
CA LYS A 593 13.29 -15.40 6.90
C LYS A 593 12.90 -15.27 5.44
N PHE A 594 11.90 -14.46 5.16
CA PHE A 594 11.39 -14.20 3.82
C PHE A 594 11.83 -12.81 3.31
N SER A 595 12.14 -12.71 2.01
CA SER A 595 12.54 -11.47 1.32
C SER A 595 11.38 -10.67 0.75
N ILE A 596 10.18 -11.27 0.67
CA ILE A 596 8.96 -10.68 0.13
C ILE A 596 7.83 -10.78 1.15
N SER A 597 6.78 -9.99 0.98
CA SER A 597 5.66 -9.91 1.92
C SER A 597 4.84 -11.21 1.99
N ASN A 598 4.68 -11.91 0.87
CA ASN A 598 3.96 -13.19 0.83
C ASN A 598 4.75 -14.26 1.61
N SER A 599 4.30 -14.54 2.82
CA SER A 599 4.94 -15.42 3.81
C SER A 599 3.87 -16.07 4.69
N PRO A 600 4.15 -17.18 5.39
CA PRO A 600 3.21 -17.79 6.34
C PRO A 600 2.64 -16.79 7.34
N LYS A 601 3.51 -16.03 8.01
CA LYS A 601 3.12 -14.90 8.86
C LYS A 601 2.22 -13.90 8.13
N GLY A 602 2.55 -13.52 6.90
CA GLY A 602 1.75 -12.59 6.10
C GLY A 602 0.32 -13.08 5.86
N VAL A 603 0.14 -14.38 5.60
CA VAL A 603 -1.20 -14.98 5.45
C VAL A 603 -1.94 -15.01 6.79
N LEU A 604 -1.27 -15.41 7.87
CA LEU A 604 -1.84 -15.40 9.24
C LEU A 604 -2.23 -13.98 9.66
N ASP A 605 -1.44 -12.98 9.28
CA ASP A 605 -1.67 -11.56 9.55
C ASP A 605 -2.97 -11.06 8.92
N VAL A 606 -3.34 -11.57 7.73
CA VAL A 606 -4.60 -11.27 7.05
C VAL A 606 -5.77 -12.00 7.73
N VAL A 607 -5.62 -13.30 8.01
CA VAL A 607 -6.70 -14.13 8.58
C VAL A 607 -7.11 -13.65 9.98
N PHE A 608 -6.13 -13.38 10.84
CA PHE A 608 -6.38 -12.96 12.22
C PHE A 608 -6.59 -11.45 12.34
N CYS A 609 -6.66 -10.71 11.23
CA CYS A 609 -7.11 -9.32 11.24
C CYS A 609 -8.51 -9.22 11.87
N ALA A 610 -8.69 -8.29 12.81
CA ALA A 610 -9.96 -8.14 13.53
C ALA A 610 -11.00 -7.32 12.74
N TRP A 611 -10.55 -6.36 11.92
CA TRP A 611 -11.41 -5.42 11.20
C TRP A 611 -11.71 -5.82 9.74
N ILE A 612 -11.13 -6.93 9.26
CA ILE A 612 -11.48 -7.57 7.99
C ILE A 612 -11.69 -9.07 8.22
N ASN A 613 -12.67 -9.66 7.55
CA ASN A 613 -12.80 -11.10 7.43
C ASN A 613 -12.58 -11.55 5.97
N GLU A 614 -11.38 -12.04 5.66
CA GLU A 614 -11.04 -12.64 4.34
C GLU A 614 -11.13 -14.18 4.35
N SER A 615 -11.54 -14.78 5.48
CA SER A 615 -11.53 -16.23 5.67
C SER A 615 -12.94 -16.81 5.78
N ALA A 616 -13.07 -18.13 5.66
CA ALA A 616 -14.32 -18.84 5.89
C ALA A 616 -14.74 -18.93 7.38
N LEU A 617 -13.99 -18.32 8.29
CA LEU A 617 -14.22 -18.38 9.73
C LEU A 617 -15.26 -17.35 10.18
N THR A 618 -16.09 -17.78 11.11
CA THR A 618 -16.85 -16.87 11.99
C THR A 618 -15.92 -16.16 12.97
N VAL A 619 -16.38 -15.07 13.58
CA VAL A 619 -15.64 -14.34 14.63
C VAL A 619 -15.28 -15.26 15.79
N GLU A 620 -16.22 -16.10 16.24
CA GLU A 620 -16.02 -17.06 17.33
C GLU A 620 -14.97 -18.11 16.99
N GLN A 621 -15.00 -18.67 15.78
CA GLN A 621 -14.01 -19.65 15.34
C GLN A 621 -12.62 -19.01 15.21
N LYS A 622 -12.54 -17.77 14.72
CA LYS A 622 -11.28 -17.01 14.64
C LYS A 622 -10.66 -16.82 16.02
N ILE A 623 -11.47 -16.42 17.01
CA ILE A 623 -11.04 -16.27 18.41
C ILE A 623 -10.58 -17.61 18.99
N GLU A 624 -11.32 -18.69 18.78
CA GLU A 624 -10.96 -20.02 19.31
C GLU A 624 -9.67 -20.57 18.69
N LEU A 625 -9.49 -20.42 17.38
CA LEU A 625 -8.27 -20.82 16.69
C LEU A 625 -7.08 -19.98 17.12
N ALA A 626 -7.24 -18.67 17.32
CA ALA A 626 -6.19 -17.80 17.86
C ALA A 626 -5.78 -18.25 19.28
N ARG A 627 -6.77 -18.56 20.13
CA ARG A 627 -6.53 -19.08 21.48
C ARG A 627 -5.71 -20.34 21.43
N SER A 628 -6.16 -21.33 20.67
CA SER A 628 -5.47 -22.61 20.51
C SER A 628 -4.06 -22.44 19.93
N ALA A 629 -3.86 -21.51 19.00
CA ALA A 629 -2.57 -21.25 18.40
C ALA A 629 -1.56 -20.68 19.40
N ILE A 630 -1.95 -19.72 20.24
CA ILE A 630 -1.07 -19.17 21.29
C ILE A 630 -0.64 -20.23 22.31
N GLU A 631 -1.45 -21.27 22.52
CA GLU A 631 -1.10 -22.38 23.41
C GLU A 631 -0.11 -23.37 22.80
N ARG A 632 -0.21 -23.59 21.49
CA ARG A 632 0.56 -24.61 20.77
C ARG A 632 1.87 -24.07 20.18
N TYR A 633 1.87 -22.84 19.68
CA TYR A 633 2.94 -22.30 18.84
C TYR A 633 3.65 -21.11 19.49
N PRO A 634 4.99 -21.13 19.67
CA PRO A 634 5.73 -20.05 20.33
C PRO A 634 5.62 -18.67 19.65
N ASN A 635 5.55 -18.66 18.32
CA ASN A 635 5.44 -17.50 17.43
C ASN A 635 4.02 -16.90 17.38
N ALA A 636 2.98 -17.67 17.73
CA ALA A 636 1.60 -17.21 17.64
C ALA A 636 1.32 -15.99 18.52
N TRP A 637 1.99 -15.88 19.67
CA TRP A 637 1.84 -14.72 20.55
C TRP A 637 2.21 -13.42 19.82
N ASP A 638 3.32 -13.40 19.06
CA ASP A 638 3.76 -12.19 18.35
C ASP A 638 2.84 -11.82 17.19
N VAL A 639 2.29 -12.83 16.49
CA VAL A 639 1.31 -12.60 15.42
C VAL A 639 0.04 -11.98 15.99
N ILE A 640 -0.57 -12.59 17.01
CA ILE A 640 -1.81 -12.08 17.61
C ILE A 640 -1.59 -10.74 18.31
N ALA A 641 -0.47 -10.54 19.01
CA ALA A 641 -0.13 -9.25 19.62
C ALA A 641 -0.02 -8.14 18.56
N SER A 642 0.52 -8.44 17.37
CA SER A 642 0.58 -7.47 16.27
C SER A 642 -0.78 -7.15 15.64
N LYS A 643 -1.83 -7.94 15.94
CA LYS A 643 -3.22 -7.66 15.53
C LYS A 643 -3.98 -6.82 16.54
N LEU A 644 -3.40 -6.48 17.70
CA LEU A 644 -4.05 -5.54 18.63
C LEU A 644 -4.21 -4.16 17.95
N PRO A 645 -5.18 -3.34 18.38
CA PRO A 645 -5.49 -2.08 17.73
C PRO A 645 -4.26 -1.19 17.60
N HIS A 646 -3.96 -0.81 16.37
CA HIS A 646 -2.99 0.21 16.01
C HIS A 646 -3.71 1.27 15.18
N GLY A 647 -3.24 2.53 15.22
CA GLY A 647 -3.81 3.62 14.42
C GLY A 647 -3.89 3.29 12.92
N THR A 648 -4.58 4.16 12.17
CA THR A 648 -5.12 4.01 10.80
C THR A 648 -4.14 3.68 9.65
N SER A 649 -2.95 3.14 9.91
CA SER A 649 -1.90 2.88 8.92
C SER A 649 -1.68 1.39 8.54
N SER A 650 -2.53 0.46 8.98
CA SER A 650 -2.39 -0.95 8.58
C SER A 650 -2.98 -1.21 7.18
N ILE A 651 -2.14 -1.44 6.19
CA ILE A 651 -2.54 -1.97 4.88
C ILE A 651 -2.70 -3.49 5.02
N CYS A 652 -3.90 -4.01 4.74
CA CYS A 652 -4.15 -5.45 4.68
C CYS A 652 -4.24 -5.88 3.21
N SER A 653 -3.50 -6.94 2.83
CA SER A 653 -3.62 -7.58 1.51
C SER A 653 -4.81 -8.54 1.47
N THR A 654 -5.34 -8.79 0.27
CA THR A 654 -6.36 -9.82 0.03
C THR A 654 -5.73 -11.20 -0.20
N LEU A 655 -6.50 -12.26 0.04
CA LEU A 655 -6.07 -13.65 -0.19
C LEU A 655 -6.28 -14.07 -1.65
N ASN A 656 -5.43 -14.95 -2.16
CA ASN A 656 -5.60 -15.59 -3.46
C ASN A 656 -6.86 -16.47 -3.45
N THR A 657 -7.81 -16.14 -4.34
CA THR A 657 -9.14 -16.75 -4.38
C THR A 657 -9.24 -17.80 -5.50
N PRO A 658 -9.94 -18.94 -5.30
CA PRO A 658 -10.27 -19.89 -6.36
C PRO A 658 -10.99 -19.23 -7.55
N LYS A 659 -10.71 -19.70 -8.77
CA LYS A 659 -11.37 -19.21 -9.98
C LYS A 659 -12.74 -19.84 -10.21
N TYR A 660 -12.84 -21.15 -10.02
CA TYR A 660 -14.06 -21.93 -10.30
C TYR A 660 -14.70 -22.45 -9.03
N ARG A 661 -13.89 -23.05 -8.15
CA ARG A 661 -14.38 -23.69 -6.93
C ARG A 661 -15.07 -22.65 -6.03
N ARG A 662 -16.22 -23.00 -5.46
CA ARG A 662 -16.95 -22.12 -4.53
C ARG A 662 -16.13 -21.86 -3.28
N ILE A 663 -16.14 -20.60 -2.88
CA ILE A 663 -15.71 -20.16 -1.55
C ILE A 663 -16.91 -20.02 -0.64
N ASP A 664 -16.68 -20.16 0.66
CA ASP A 664 -17.62 -19.73 1.67
C ASP A 664 -17.46 -18.22 1.83
N GLU A 665 -18.50 -17.46 1.48
CA GLU A 665 -18.46 -16.00 1.58
C GLU A 665 -18.20 -15.58 3.03
N PRO A 666 -17.24 -14.65 3.27
CA PRO A 666 -16.96 -14.18 4.61
C PRO A 666 -18.18 -13.51 5.22
N GLU A 667 -18.38 -13.69 6.53
CA GLU A 667 -19.43 -13.01 7.27
C GLU A 667 -19.15 -11.50 7.34
N GLU A 668 -20.21 -10.69 7.18
CA GLU A 668 -20.14 -9.25 7.39
C GLU A 668 -19.77 -8.95 8.84
N LEU A 669 -18.77 -8.08 9.05
CA LEU A 669 -18.32 -7.71 10.38
C LEU A 669 -19.04 -6.47 10.89
N TYR A 670 -19.60 -6.57 12.09
CA TYR A 670 -20.11 -5.42 12.84
C TYR A 670 -19.06 -4.87 13.80
N VAL A 671 -19.13 -3.57 14.10
CA VAL A 671 -18.20 -2.88 15.02
C VAL A 671 -18.06 -3.59 16.37
N HIS A 672 -19.16 -4.13 16.90
CA HIS A 672 -19.14 -4.84 18.19
C HIS A 672 -18.37 -6.17 18.13
N GLU A 673 -18.35 -6.86 16.98
CA GLU A 673 -17.59 -8.10 16.77
C GLU A 673 -16.10 -7.84 16.60
N VAL A 674 -15.75 -6.74 15.91
CA VAL A 674 -14.37 -6.25 15.81
C VAL A 674 -13.83 -5.95 17.21
N ASN A 675 -14.59 -5.18 18.02
CA ASN A 675 -14.21 -4.86 19.39
C ASN A 675 -14.10 -6.11 20.27
N LYS A 676 -15.03 -7.07 20.13
CA LYS A 676 -14.97 -8.36 20.82
C LYS A 676 -13.67 -9.11 20.49
N THR A 677 -13.30 -9.18 19.21
CA THR A 677 -12.07 -9.84 18.76
C THR A 677 -10.84 -9.19 19.38
N TYR A 678 -10.76 -7.86 19.36
CA TYR A 678 -9.64 -7.13 19.99
C TYR A 678 -9.54 -7.40 21.49
N ILE A 679 -10.66 -7.36 22.23
CA ILE A 679 -10.67 -7.63 23.67
C ILE A 679 -10.22 -9.06 23.97
N GLU A 680 -10.70 -10.04 23.21
CA GLU A 680 -10.32 -11.44 23.42
C GLU A 680 -8.85 -11.70 23.09
N TYR A 681 -8.33 -11.12 22.01
CA TYR A 681 -6.89 -11.19 21.69
C TYR A 681 -6.04 -10.54 22.78
N LEU A 682 -6.44 -9.36 23.28
CA LEU A 682 -5.75 -8.69 24.39
C LEU A 682 -5.68 -9.60 25.62
N ARG A 683 -6.82 -10.21 26.00
CA ARG A 683 -6.88 -11.14 27.13
C ARG A 683 -5.95 -12.33 26.95
N MET A 684 -5.93 -12.94 25.76
CA MET A 684 -5.01 -14.04 25.44
C MET A 684 -3.54 -13.59 25.57
N CYS A 685 -3.20 -12.41 25.04
CA CYS A 685 -1.86 -11.86 25.11
C CYS A 685 -1.42 -11.63 26.56
N ILE A 686 -2.31 -11.10 27.41
CA ILE A 686 -2.07 -10.87 28.84
C ILE A 686 -1.86 -12.18 29.58
N ASP A 687 -2.76 -13.15 29.42
CA ASP A 687 -2.71 -14.42 30.14
C ASP A 687 -1.43 -15.21 29.79
N ARG A 688 -0.86 -14.96 28.60
CA ARG A 688 0.36 -15.61 28.09
C ARG A 688 1.59 -14.69 28.11
N ALA A 689 1.50 -13.50 28.70
CA ALA A 689 2.66 -12.62 28.91
C ALA A 689 3.58 -13.14 30.02
N TYR A 690 3.02 -13.80 31.05
CA TYR A 690 3.73 -14.25 32.25
C TYR A 690 4.66 -13.14 32.80
N THR A 691 5.88 -13.45 33.24
CA THR A 691 6.83 -12.44 33.74
C THR A 691 7.60 -11.69 32.65
N GLY A 692 7.38 -12.01 31.36
CA GLY A 692 8.18 -11.45 30.28
C GLY A 692 7.92 -9.96 30.05
N ALA A 693 8.86 -9.11 30.49
CA ALA A 693 8.75 -7.64 30.38
C ALA A 693 8.50 -7.16 28.93
N ASP A 694 9.16 -7.76 27.94
CA ASP A 694 8.99 -7.41 26.52
C ASP A 694 7.54 -7.59 26.03
N ARG A 695 6.85 -8.62 26.50
CA ARG A 695 5.45 -8.87 26.15
C ARG A 695 4.52 -7.82 26.77
N TRP A 696 4.77 -7.46 28.03
CA TRP A 696 4.02 -6.41 28.72
C TRP A 696 4.25 -5.03 28.12
N ILE A 697 5.47 -4.71 27.71
CA ILE A 697 5.80 -3.46 27.00
C ILE A 697 4.99 -3.38 25.70
N LYS A 698 5.01 -4.45 24.88
CA LYS A 698 4.17 -4.51 23.67
C LYS A 698 2.69 -4.31 23.99
N ILE A 699 2.15 -5.00 25.00
CA ILE A 699 0.74 -4.84 25.40
C ILE A 699 0.44 -3.37 25.76
N LEU A 700 1.28 -2.72 26.58
CA LEU A 700 1.10 -1.35 27.03
C LEU A 700 0.96 -0.33 25.88
N GLN A 701 1.66 -0.55 24.77
CA GLN A 701 1.60 0.30 23.58
C GLN A 701 0.21 0.33 22.91
N HIS A 702 -0.64 -0.66 23.20
CA HIS A 702 -2.00 -0.77 22.65
C HIS A 702 -3.11 -0.47 23.66
N VAL A 703 -2.83 -0.48 24.97
CA VAL A 703 -3.85 -0.38 26.02
C VAL A 703 -4.72 0.86 25.87
N LYS A 704 -4.15 1.98 25.41
CA LYS A 704 -4.88 3.25 25.23
C LYS A 704 -6.06 3.18 24.26
N SER A 705 -6.06 2.22 23.34
CA SER A 705 -7.13 2.05 22.35
C SER A 705 -8.39 1.39 22.92
N TYR A 706 -8.34 0.90 24.16
CA TYR A 706 -9.44 0.20 24.82
C TYR A 706 -10.19 1.10 25.80
N ASP A 707 -11.42 0.71 26.16
CA ASP A 707 -12.19 1.42 27.17
C ASP A 707 -11.53 1.35 28.56
N ILE A 708 -11.88 2.31 29.43
CA ILE A 708 -11.27 2.48 30.74
C ILE A 708 -11.39 1.26 31.65
N ASN A 709 -12.42 0.43 31.52
CA ASN A 709 -12.58 -0.77 32.36
C ASN A 709 -11.59 -1.85 31.92
N ILE A 710 -11.43 -2.05 30.61
CA ILE A 710 -10.42 -2.98 30.08
C ILE A 710 -9.01 -2.49 30.42
N GLN A 711 -8.72 -1.19 30.31
CA GLN A 711 -7.43 -0.64 30.73
C GLN A 711 -7.12 -0.94 32.20
N LYS A 712 -8.10 -0.75 33.09
CA LYS A 712 -7.98 -1.08 34.52
C LYS A 712 -7.73 -2.57 34.74
N GLU A 713 -8.43 -3.45 34.03
CA GLU A 713 -8.19 -4.91 34.07
C GLU A 713 -6.72 -5.24 33.73
N VAL A 714 -6.20 -4.65 32.64
CA VAL A 714 -4.79 -4.85 32.22
C VAL A 714 -3.83 -4.37 33.31
N PHE A 715 -4.04 -3.18 33.85
CA PHE A 715 -3.16 -2.61 34.87
C PHE A 715 -3.18 -3.38 36.18
N GLU A 716 -4.33 -3.88 36.62
CA GLU A 716 -4.42 -4.71 37.80
C GLU A 716 -3.63 -6.01 37.65
N LYS A 717 -3.78 -6.69 36.49
CA LYS A 717 -3.00 -7.90 36.17
C LYS A 717 -1.50 -7.59 36.08
N LEU A 718 -1.11 -6.48 35.43
CA LEU A 718 0.27 -6.03 35.34
C LEU A 718 0.89 -5.81 36.72
N VAL A 719 0.25 -5.02 37.59
CA VAL A 719 0.73 -4.73 38.95
C VAL A 719 0.85 -6.01 39.77
N PHE A 720 -0.09 -6.95 39.61
CA PHE A 720 -0.03 -8.24 40.28
C PHE A 720 1.18 -9.07 39.84
N ILE A 721 1.41 -9.19 38.53
CA ILE A 721 2.53 -9.98 37.98
C ILE A 721 3.88 -9.32 38.25
N CYS A 722 3.97 -7.98 38.25
CA CYS A 722 5.17 -7.24 38.62
C CYS A 722 5.71 -7.64 40.00
N LYS A 723 4.88 -8.12 40.94
CA LYS A 723 5.34 -8.62 42.25
C LYS A 723 6.25 -9.86 42.14
N LYS A 724 6.13 -10.63 41.04
CA LYS A 724 6.92 -11.84 40.77
C LYS A 724 8.10 -11.59 39.83
N MET A 725 8.15 -10.41 39.19
CA MET A 725 9.22 -10.03 38.28
C MET A 725 10.51 -9.64 39.03
N SER A 726 11.64 -9.76 38.36
CA SER A 726 12.91 -9.18 38.78
C SER A 726 12.86 -7.65 38.78
N ASP A 727 13.76 -7.00 39.52
CA ASP A 727 13.81 -5.52 39.52
C ASP A 727 14.21 -4.93 38.15
N GLU A 728 14.97 -5.69 37.36
CA GLU A 728 15.29 -5.39 35.95
C GLU A 728 14.02 -5.37 35.08
N GLU A 729 13.19 -6.41 35.15
CA GLU A 729 11.91 -6.44 34.41
C GLU A 729 10.96 -5.33 34.87
N LYS A 730 10.85 -5.10 36.19
CA LYS A 730 10.00 -4.03 36.75
C LYS A 730 10.41 -2.65 36.25
N ILE A 731 11.72 -2.35 36.21
CA ILE A 731 12.17 -1.02 35.80
C ILE A 731 11.91 -0.78 34.31
N ARG A 732 12.05 -1.80 33.47
CA ARG A 732 11.76 -1.71 32.03
C ARG A 732 10.29 -1.34 31.79
N ILE A 733 9.37 -2.02 32.49
CA ILE A 733 7.93 -1.70 32.45
C ILE A 733 7.64 -0.31 33.00
N LYS A 734 8.26 0.05 34.14
CA LYS A 734 8.07 1.36 34.77
C LYS A 734 8.52 2.49 33.86
N ASN A 735 9.62 2.30 33.13
CA ASN A 735 10.13 3.26 32.17
C ASN A 735 9.23 3.37 30.94
N GLU A 736 8.66 2.28 30.44
CA GLU A 736 7.68 2.32 29.34
C GLU A 736 6.43 3.12 29.75
N ILE A 737 5.87 2.87 30.93
CA ILE A 737 4.73 3.64 31.46
C ILE A 737 5.10 5.12 31.58
N ARG A 738 6.30 5.41 32.07
CA ARG A 738 6.81 6.79 32.20
C ARG A 738 6.94 7.47 30.83
N TYR A 739 7.42 6.75 29.82
CA TYR A 739 7.54 7.25 28.46
C TYR A 739 6.17 7.51 27.82
N GLU A 740 5.19 6.62 28.00
CA GLU A 740 3.83 6.86 27.52
C GLU A 740 3.20 8.10 28.18
N ILE A 741 3.40 8.31 29.49
CA ILE A 741 2.97 9.55 30.16
C ILE A 741 3.65 10.78 29.53
N PHE A 742 4.97 10.74 29.36
CA PHE A 742 5.74 11.82 28.74
C PHE A 742 5.23 12.13 27.32
N ARG A 743 5.12 11.12 26.47
CA ARG A 743 4.71 11.24 25.07
C ARG A 743 3.34 11.91 24.94
N HIS A 744 2.38 11.49 25.76
CA HIS A 744 1.03 12.02 25.71
C HIS A 744 0.94 13.45 26.28
N ARG A 745 1.74 13.83 27.29
CA ARG A 745 1.83 15.22 27.76
C ARG A 745 2.60 16.13 26.80
N TYR A 746 3.66 15.62 26.19
CA TYR A 746 4.45 16.38 25.23
C TYR A 746 3.64 16.66 23.97
N PHE A 747 2.77 15.74 23.54
CA PHE A 747 1.86 15.96 22.42
C PHE A 747 0.40 16.13 22.90
N GLU A 748 0.17 16.99 23.89
CA GLU A 748 -1.16 17.22 24.49
C GLU A 748 -2.23 17.59 23.45
N ASP A 749 -1.88 18.44 22.48
CA ASP A 749 -2.81 18.93 21.44
C ASP A 749 -3.06 17.93 20.29
N ALA A 750 -2.44 16.75 20.31
CA ALA A 750 -2.64 15.77 19.26
C ALA A 750 -3.93 14.96 19.46
N ASP A 751 -4.67 14.69 18.37
CA ASP A 751 -5.95 13.94 18.43
C ASP A 751 -5.84 12.55 19.08
N TRP A 752 -4.65 11.94 19.03
CA TRP A 752 -4.39 10.63 19.63
C TRP A 752 -3.95 10.71 21.10
N SER A 753 -3.81 11.91 21.65
CA SER A 753 -3.35 12.12 23.01
C SER A 753 -4.38 11.68 24.05
N MET A 754 -3.89 11.27 25.23
CA MET A 754 -4.74 10.75 26.29
C MET A 754 -5.10 11.90 27.23
N PRO A 755 -6.35 11.99 27.69
CA PRO A 755 -6.75 13.03 28.62
C PRO A 755 -6.05 12.84 29.97
N GLN A 756 -5.87 13.93 30.70
CA GLN A 756 -5.08 13.95 31.94
C GLN A 756 -5.64 13.01 33.02
N GLU A 757 -6.95 12.72 33.03
CA GLU A 757 -7.57 11.72 33.91
C GLU A 757 -7.03 10.32 33.67
N VAL A 758 -6.82 9.93 32.41
CA VAL A 758 -6.26 8.62 32.04
C VAL A 758 -4.78 8.57 32.40
N LEU A 759 -4.03 9.65 32.14
CA LEU A 759 -2.61 9.72 32.49
C LEU A 759 -2.36 9.62 34.00
N ARG A 760 -3.28 10.11 34.84
CA ARG A 760 -3.22 9.93 36.30
C ARG A 760 -3.34 8.47 36.72
N GLU A 761 -4.12 7.66 36.00
CA GLU A 761 -4.18 6.21 36.26
C GLU A 761 -2.85 5.55 35.91
N TYR A 762 -2.21 5.92 34.79
CA TYR A 762 -0.87 5.46 34.43
C TYR A 762 0.16 5.82 35.51
N GLU A 763 0.13 7.05 36.04
CA GLU A 763 0.99 7.45 37.17
C GLU A 763 0.72 6.62 38.43
N CYS A 764 -0.56 6.38 38.74
CA CYS A 764 -0.94 5.54 39.87
C CYS A 764 -0.35 4.13 39.73
N VAL A 765 -0.48 3.53 38.56
CA VAL A 765 0.07 2.21 38.23
C VAL A 765 1.60 2.22 38.33
N MET A 766 2.26 3.21 37.74
CA MET A 766 3.72 3.40 37.83
C MET A 766 4.19 3.48 39.29
N SER A 767 3.44 4.16 40.15
CA SER A 767 3.77 4.31 41.59
C SER A 767 3.63 3.00 42.38
N LYS A 768 2.71 2.11 41.97
CA LYS A 768 2.50 0.79 42.57
C LYS A 768 3.60 -0.21 42.19
N ILE A 769 4.35 0.03 41.11
CA ILE A 769 5.49 -0.80 40.71
C ILE A 769 6.73 -0.40 41.52
N VAL A 770 7.06 -1.24 42.50
CA VAL A 770 8.15 -1.02 43.44
C VAL A 770 9.29 -2.01 43.21
N VAL A 771 10.47 -1.48 42.89
CA VAL A 771 11.73 -2.23 42.87
C VAL A 771 12.25 -2.46 44.29
N GLY A 772 12.85 -3.62 44.52
CA GLY A 772 13.53 -3.98 45.77
C GLY A 772 14.81 -3.18 45.96
N GLU A 773 15.72 -3.23 44.99
CA GLU A 773 16.93 -2.41 44.95
C GLU A 773 16.60 -1.01 44.40
N LYS A 774 16.63 0.01 45.26
CA LYS A 774 16.24 1.40 44.91
C LYS A 774 17.13 2.09 43.89
N ILE A 775 18.30 1.55 43.58
CA ILE A 775 19.21 2.08 42.57
C ILE A 775 18.56 2.02 41.16
N TYR A 776 17.74 1.01 40.89
CA TYR A 776 17.02 0.89 39.62
C TYR A 776 16.14 2.11 39.29
N ASP A 777 15.54 2.77 40.29
CA ASP A 777 14.70 3.96 40.10
C ASP A 777 15.48 5.18 39.55
N TYR A 778 16.81 5.12 39.49
CA TYR A 778 17.67 6.19 38.97
C TYR A 778 18.12 5.94 37.53
N LEU A 779 17.90 4.75 36.95
CA LEU A 779 18.48 4.39 35.65
C LEU A 779 17.96 5.22 34.47
N TYR A 780 16.71 5.67 34.51
CA TYR A 780 16.12 6.46 33.42
C TYR A 780 16.83 7.80 33.18
N ILE A 781 17.66 8.28 34.11
CA ILE A 781 18.44 9.52 33.89
C ILE A 781 19.43 9.37 32.73
N PHE A 782 19.78 8.13 32.37
CA PHE A 782 20.68 7.78 31.26
C PHE A 782 19.95 7.59 29.92
N SER A 783 18.63 7.83 29.86
CA SER A 783 17.86 7.80 28.61
C SER A 783 18.35 8.87 27.63
N HIS A 784 18.19 8.57 26.34
CA HIS A 784 18.57 9.47 25.24
C HIS A 784 17.88 10.84 25.35
N VAL A 785 18.54 11.91 24.88
CA VAL A 785 18.04 13.30 25.02
C VAL A 785 16.64 13.49 24.41
N TYR A 786 16.43 12.96 23.20
CA TYR A 786 15.15 13.12 22.47
C TYR A 786 13.98 12.34 23.08
N ASP A 787 14.25 11.25 23.80
CA ASP A 787 13.24 10.37 24.39
C ASP A 787 13.28 10.42 25.92
N PHE A 788 13.84 11.48 26.50
CA PHE A 788 13.99 11.57 27.95
C PHE A 788 12.60 11.72 28.59
N PRO A 789 12.17 10.78 29.44
CA PRO A 789 10.78 10.70 29.88
C PRO A 789 10.52 11.68 31.04
N LEU A 790 10.40 12.98 30.75
CA LEU A 790 9.95 13.98 31.71
C LEU A 790 8.50 13.68 32.11
N LEU A 791 8.19 13.71 33.41
CA LEU A 791 6.80 13.54 33.82
C LEU A 791 5.95 14.75 33.45
N ASN A 792 6.50 15.96 33.56
CA ASN A 792 5.79 17.20 33.24
C ASN A 792 6.60 17.96 32.18
N PRO A 793 6.58 17.52 30.92
CA PRO A 793 7.20 18.27 29.85
C PRO A 793 6.36 19.52 29.52
N ILE A 794 7.00 20.51 28.90
CA ILE A 794 6.30 21.60 28.24
C ILE A 794 5.72 21.04 26.93
N PRO A 795 4.40 21.15 26.68
CA PRO A 795 3.77 20.62 25.48
C PRO A 795 4.38 21.20 24.20
N TYR A 796 4.40 20.38 23.16
CA TYR A 796 4.86 20.72 21.82
C TYR A 796 3.90 21.71 21.15
N SER A 797 4.45 22.80 20.61
CA SER A 797 3.77 23.71 19.69
C SER A 797 4.52 23.78 18.36
N LYS A 798 3.78 23.85 17.25
CA LYS A 798 4.36 23.99 15.90
C LYS A 798 5.02 25.36 15.69
N GLU A 799 4.55 26.39 16.38
CA GLU A 799 5.02 27.78 16.20
C GLU A 799 6.31 28.07 16.97
N GLU A 800 6.52 27.42 18.12
CA GLU A 800 7.63 27.70 19.07
C GLU A 800 8.57 26.49 19.28
N ASN A 801 8.65 25.58 18.30
CA ASN A 801 9.31 24.28 18.43
C ASN A 801 10.75 24.35 19.00
N THR A 802 11.57 25.29 18.54
CA THR A 802 12.96 25.42 19.01
C THR A 802 13.05 25.88 20.47
N GLU A 803 12.17 26.79 20.90
CA GLU A 803 12.16 27.31 22.27
C GLU A 803 11.67 26.24 23.25
N ILE A 804 10.58 25.55 22.92
CA ILE A 804 10.03 24.45 23.72
C ILE A 804 11.04 23.31 23.86
N HIS A 805 11.76 22.98 22.77
CA HIS A 805 12.82 21.99 22.82
C HIS A 805 13.93 22.38 23.81
N ASN A 806 14.38 23.64 23.77
CA ASN A 806 15.40 24.16 24.68
C ASN A 806 14.92 24.19 26.14
N GLN A 807 13.67 24.60 26.39
CA GLN A 807 13.12 24.62 27.75
C GLN A 807 12.96 23.20 28.32
N ASN A 808 12.47 22.24 27.54
CA ASN A 808 12.43 20.83 27.95
C ASN A 808 13.83 20.24 28.15
N TYR A 809 14.82 20.67 27.37
CA TYR A 809 16.21 20.30 27.58
C TYR A 809 16.71 20.79 28.95
N ILE A 810 16.38 22.03 29.35
CA ILE A 810 16.69 22.57 30.69
C ILE A 810 16.00 21.74 31.78
N LEU A 811 14.70 21.47 31.65
CA LEU A 811 13.94 20.65 32.61
C LEU A 811 14.54 19.23 32.77
N ARG A 812 15.04 18.65 31.69
CA ARG A 812 15.79 17.39 31.73
C ARG A 812 17.05 17.53 32.60
N GLU A 813 17.87 18.54 32.35
CA GLU A 813 19.10 18.76 33.14
C GLU A 813 18.80 19.01 34.62
N GLU A 814 17.74 19.76 34.94
CA GLU A 814 17.27 19.98 36.30
C GLU A 814 16.82 18.69 37.00
N GLU A 815 16.04 17.84 36.31
CA GLU A 815 15.61 16.54 36.85
C GLU A 815 16.82 15.62 37.09
N ILE A 816 17.77 15.54 36.15
CA ILE A 816 18.99 14.72 36.32
C ILE A 816 19.78 15.21 37.53
N ASN A 817 20.02 16.53 37.65
CA ASN A 817 20.70 17.13 38.79
C ASN A 817 20.01 16.81 40.12
N ALA A 818 18.70 17.01 40.20
CA ALA A 818 17.91 16.73 41.40
C ALA A 818 18.00 15.26 41.80
N ARG A 819 17.96 14.34 40.82
CA ARG A 819 18.07 12.90 41.05
C ARG A 819 19.46 12.49 41.50
N ILE A 820 20.52 13.00 40.88
CA ILE A 820 21.89 12.70 41.30
C ILE A 820 22.18 13.26 42.69
N LYS A 821 21.72 14.47 43.02
CA LYS A 821 21.84 15.01 44.38
C LYS A 821 21.19 14.09 45.40
N LYS A 822 19.94 13.65 45.14
CA LYS A 822 19.22 12.69 46.00
C LYS A 822 19.91 11.32 46.06
N PHE A 823 20.56 10.88 44.99
CA PHE A 823 21.35 9.66 44.95
C PHE A 823 22.55 9.75 45.89
N LYS A 824 23.31 10.85 45.82
CA LYS A 824 24.46 11.15 46.69
C LYS A 824 24.03 11.25 48.17
N GLU A 825 22.95 11.98 48.46
CA GLU A 825 22.40 12.15 49.83
C GLU A 825 22.03 10.82 50.50
N LYS A 826 21.55 9.85 49.72
CA LYS A 826 21.18 8.52 50.23
C LYS A 826 22.36 7.56 50.36
N GLY A 827 23.56 7.96 49.93
CA GLY A 827 24.77 7.15 50.01
C GLY A 827 24.72 5.88 49.16
N TYR A 828 24.01 5.90 48.02
CA TYR A 828 23.96 4.76 47.12
C TYR A 828 25.29 4.57 46.38
N SER A 829 25.62 3.30 46.08
CA SER A 829 26.88 2.95 45.40
C SER A 829 26.85 3.34 43.92
N ILE A 830 27.79 4.19 43.52
CA ILE A 830 27.98 4.58 42.13
C ILE A 830 28.42 3.40 41.25
N ASP A 831 29.28 2.53 41.76
CA ASP A 831 29.73 1.33 41.03
C ASP A 831 28.56 0.42 40.68
N ARG A 832 27.62 0.27 41.62
CA ARG A 832 26.40 -0.51 41.38
C ARG A 832 25.47 0.16 40.37
N LEU A 833 25.35 1.49 40.38
CA LEU A 833 24.58 2.23 39.36
C LEU A 833 25.18 2.05 37.97
N ILE A 834 26.50 2.17 37.84
CA ILE A 834 27.24 1.96 36.58
C ILE A 834 27.02 0.54 36.08
N GLN A 835 27.22 -0.46 36.93
CA GLN A 835 27.02 -1.87 36.58
C GLN A 835 25.62 -2.13 36.01
N LEU A 836 24.58 -1.58 36.65
CA LEU A 836 23.20 -1.73 36.20
C LEU A 836 22.94 -0.96 34.89
N ALA A 837 23.41 0.28 34.77
CA ALA A 837 23.18 1.10 33.57
C ALA A 837 23.86 0.52 32.32
N VAL A 838 25.06 -0.03 32.47
CA VAL A 838 25.81 -0.71 31.41
C VAL A 838 25.11 -2.02 31.03
N LYS A 839 24.64 -2.79 32.02
CA LYS A 839 23.92 -4.06 31.77
C LYS A 839 22.62 -3.83 30.98
N GLU A 840 21.84 -2.82 31.33
CA GLU A 840 20.60 -2.44 30.62
C GLU A 840 20.86 -1.70 29.29
N LYS A 841 22.12 -1.44 28.95
CA LYS A 841 22.56 -0.80 27.70
C LYS A 841 21.95 0.59 27.46
N TYR A 842 21.85 1.42 28.49
CA TYR A 842 21.44 2.82 28.34
C TYR A 842 22.39 3.58 27.40
N ASP A 843 21.96 4.72 26.85
CA ASP A 843 22.74 5.43 25.84
C ASP A 843 23.75 6.41 26.41
N LEU A 844 23.38 7.22 27.41
CA LEU A 844 24.15 8.39 27.83
C LEU A 844 24.85 8.21 29.18
N VAL A 845 25.24 6.97 29.52
CA VAL A 845 25.83 6.67 30.83
C VAL A 845 27.08 7.51 31.10
N GLY A 846 28.04 7.51 30.18
CA GLY A 846 29.30 8.23 30.36
C GLY A 846 29.12 9.75 30.43
N GLU A 847 28.34 10.33 29.51
CA GLU A 847 28.11 11.77 29.44
C GLU A 847 27.38 12.29 30.69
N VAL A 848 26.32 11.61 31.14
CA VAL A 848 25.57 12.02 32.33
C VAL A 848 26.42 11.93 33.60
N LEU A 849 27.24 10.90 33.73
CA LEU A 849 28.15 10.78 34.87
C LEU A 849 29.20 11.89 34.87
N ALA A 850 29.82 12.17 33.73
CA ALA A 850 30.79 13.25 33.60
C ALA A 850 30.19 14.62 33.95
N GLN A 851 29.03 14.93 33.34
CA GLN A 851 28.39 16.23 33.50
C GLN A 851 27.82 16.45 34.90
N PHE A 852 27.06 15.49 35.42
CA PHE A 852 26.19 15.71 36.59
C PHE A 852 26.65 14.97 37.86
N TYR A 853 27.28 13.79 37.74
CA TYR A 853 27.80 13.09 38.93
C TYR A 853 29.15 13.64 39.35
N CYS A 854 30.05 13.87 38.40
CA CYS A 854 31.40 14.38 38.65
C CYS A 854 31.49 15.92 38.60
N ASP A 855 30.36 16.61 38.46
CA ASP A 855 30.29 18.08 38.36
C ASP A 855 31.18 18.65 37.23
N GLY A 856 31.29 17.91 36.12
CA GLY A 856 32.14 18.25 34.99
C GLY A 856 33.63 17.97 35.20
N LEU A 857 34.05 17.34 36.31
CA LEU A 857 35.46 17.04 36.58
C LEU A 857 35.80 15.58 36.27
N PHE A 858 37.09 15.30 36.06
CA PHE A 858 37.56 13.93 35.94
C PHE A 858 37.60 13.26 37.32
N ASP A 859 36.82 12.19 37.51
CA ASP A 859 36.78 11.38 38.72
C ASP A 859 37.38 10.00 38.45
N GLU A 860 38.49 9.72 39.14
CA GLU A 860 39.25 8.48 39.00
C GLU A 860 38.41 7.23 39.28
N LYS A 861 37.56 7.27 40.31
CA LYS A 861 36.79 6.09 40.74
C LYS A 861 35.71 5.78 39.72
N VAL A 862 35.01 6.80 39.22
CA VAL A 862 34.00 6.63 38.17
C VAL A 862 34.63 6.12 36.88
N PHE A 863 35.78 6.66 36.49
CA PHE A 863 36.51 6.21 35.31
C PHE A 863 36.93 4.73 35.43
N CYS A 864 37.56 4.33 36.54
CA CYS A 864 37.94 2.93 36.76
C CYS A 864 36.73 1.99 36.80
N SER A 865 35.64 2.41 37.43
CA SER A 865 34.39 1.63 37.49
C SER A 865 33.75 1.43 36.11
N LEU A 866 33.75 2.47 35.27
CA LEU A 866 33.33 2.37 33.87
C LEU A 866 34.24 1.40 33.11
N MET A 867 35.56 1.52 33.25
CA MET A 867 36.53 0.62 32.60
C MET A 867 36.34 -0.85 32.99
N GLU A 868 35.96 -1.13 34.23
CA GLU A 868 35.70 -2.50 34.72
C GLU A 868 34.40 -3.09 34.15
N ASN A 869 33.35 -2.28 33.98
CA ASN A 869 32.02 -2.75 33.58
C ASN A 869 31.79 -2.67 32.06
N ASP A 870 32.37 -1.70 31.37
CA ASP A 870 32.17 -1.41 29.95
C ASP A 870 33.21 -2.14 29.07
N LYS A 871 32.89 -3.39 28.72
CA LYS A 871 33.76 -4.22 27.88
C LYS A 871 33.97 -3.64 26.47
N GLU A 872 32.98 -2.92 25.93
CA GLU A 872 33.05 -2.37 24.57
C GLU A 872 33.74 -1.00 24.53
N GLY A 873 33.73 -0.27 25.65
CA GLY A 873 34.31 1.06 25.79
C GLY A 873 33.40 2.20 25.30
N LYS A 874 32.11 1.94 25.06
CA LYS A 874 31.15 2.97 24.62
C LYS A 874 31.03 4.09 25.66
N TYR A 875 30.81 3.73 26.91
CA TYR A 875 30.54 4.66 28.00
C TYR A 875 31.79 5.36 28.50
N VAL A 876 32.93 4.66 28.47
CA VAL A 876 34.23 5.29 28.73
C VAL A 876 34.51 6.36 27.66
N TYR A 877 34.25 6.03 26.38
CA TYR A 877 34.38 7.01 25.30
C TYR A 877 33.47 8.22 25.52
N ASP A 878 32.20 8.02 25.88
CA ASP A 878 31.27 9.13 26.12
C ASP A 878 31.71 10.03 27.28
N TYR A 879 32.17 9.43 28.39
CA TYR A 879 32.70 10.13 29.56
C TYR A 879 33.91 11.01 29.19
N VAL A 880 34.90 10.43 28.50
CA VAL A 880 36.13 11.13 28.09
C VAL A 880 35.83 12.17 27.01
N SER A 881 35.00 11.83 26.02
CA SER A 881 34.60 12.72 24.93
C SER A 881 33.90 13.97 25.45
N TYR A 882 33.03 13.85 26.46
CA TYR A 882 32.40 15.01 27.10
C TYR A 882 33.43 15.92 27.77
N LEU A 883 34.30 15.37 28.62
CA LEU A 883 35.30 16.16 29.35
C LEU A 883 36.35 16.80 28.41
N TYR A 884 36.75 16.09 27.36
CA TYR A 884 37.67 16.60 26.35
C TYR A 884 37.06 17.77 25.56
N ARG A 885 35.79 17.65 25.14
CA ARG A 885 35.05 18.75 24.47
C ARG A 885 34.95 20.01 25.33
N LYS A 886 34.96 19.88 26.65
CA LYS A 886 34.95 21.00 27.60
C LYS A 886 36.36 21.52 27.95
N GLY A 887 37.42 20.90 27.43
CA GLY A 887 38.81 21.30 27.67
C GLY A 887 39.33 20.98 29.08
N ILE A 888 38.74 19.98 29.75
CA ILE A 888 38.98 19.68 31.17
C ILE A 888 40.11 18.65 31.36
N ILE A 889 40.35 17.81 30.36
CA ILE A 889 41.32 16.72 30.40
C ILE A 889 42.30 16.81 29.22
N ASP A 890 43.52 16.31 29.44
CA ASP A 890 44.46 16.01 28.36
C ASP A 890 44.18 14.59 27.83
N LEU A 891 43.83 14.51 26.54
CA LEU A 891 43.52 13.23 25.89
C LEU A 891 44.71 12.26 25.91
N SER A 892 45.94 12.77 25.85
CA SER A 892 47.16 11.95 25.85
C SER A 892 47.39 11.24 27.18
N GLU A 893 47.17 11.93 28.30
CA GLU A 893 47.27 11.36 29.66
C GLU A 893 46.22 10.26 29.87
N VAL A 894 44.98 10.50 29.42
CA VAL A 894 43.89 9.52 29.53
C VAL A 894 44.16 8.29 28.66
N ILE A 895 44.73 8.46 27.46
CA ILE A 895 45.09 7.33 26.59
C ILE A 895 46.17 6.45 27.24
N GLU A 896 47.24 7.04 27.78
CA GLU A 896 48.27 6.27 28.47
C GLU A 896 47.70 5.52 29.68
N LYS A 897 46.74 6.13 30.36
CA LYS A 897 46.01 5.49 31.45
C LYS A 897 45.17 4.31 30.97
N VAL A 898 44.39 4.46 29.89
CA VAL A 898 43.61 3.36 29.29
C VAL A 898 44.54 2.21 28.92
N LYS A 899 45.69 2.47 28.31
CA LYS A 899 46.69 1.45 27.95
C LYS A 899 47.23 0.69 29.16
N SER A 900 47.36 1.35 30.31
CA SER A 900 47.84 0.68 31.54
C SER A 900 46.79 -0.20 32.22
N ILE A 901 45.50 -0.01 31.91
CA ILE A 901 44.37 -0.68 32.57
C ILE A 901 43.71 -1.71 31.63
N SER A 902 43.74 -1.51 30.31
CA SER A 902 42.97 -2.31 29.34
C SER A 902 43.66 -2.46 27.98
N ASP A 903 43.53 -3.65 27.41
CA ASP A 903 43.97 -3.98 26.04
C ASP A 903 42.86 -3.76 24.98
N ASN A 904 41.78 -3.03 25.31
CA ASN A 904 40.67 -2.77 24.39
C ASN A 904 41.12 -1.84 23.24
N LYS A 905 41.58 -2.46 22.14
CA LYS A 905 42.01 -1.79 20.92
C LYS A 905 40.93 -0.91 20.28
N ASN A 906 39.65 -1.28 20.40
CA ASN A 906 38.54 -0.51 19.80
C ASN A 906 38.27 0.79 20.56
N LEU A 907 38.25 0.73 21.90
CA LEU A 907 38.17 1.91 22.77
C LEU A 907 39.36 2.84 22.54
N LEU A 908 40.59 2.30 22.52
CA LEU A 908 41.79 3.09 22.26
C LEU A 908 41.70 3.83 20.91
N THR A 909 41.29 3.11 19.86
CA THR A 909 41.09 3.70 18.53
C THR A 909 40.00 4.78 18.52
N ASN A 910 38.89 4.56 19.25
CA ASN A 910 37.83 5.56 19.44
C ASN A 910 38.34 6.84 20.10
N LEU A 911 39.06 6.70 21.21
CA LEU A 911 39.59 7.85 21.96
C LEU A 911 40.60 8.64 21.13
N ILE A 912 41.52 7.98 20.42
CA ILE A 912 42.49 8.65 19.53
C ILE A 912 41.75 9.46 18.45
N SER A 913 40.62 8.97 17.93
CA SER A 913 39.84 9.68 16.91
C SER A 913 39.13 10.96 17.41
N LEU A 914 39.17 11.25 18.71
CA LEU A 914 38.72 12.53 19.25
C LEU A 914 39.69 13.68 18.95
N GLU A 915 40.97 13.37 18.75
CA GLU A 915 42.02 14.36 18.52
C GLU A 915 41.76 15.17 17.24
N PHE A 916 41.88 16.49 17.35
CA PHE A 916 42.00 17.36 16.19
C PHE A 916 43.46 17.44 15.76
N VAL A 917 43.80 16.83 14.64
CA VAL A 917 45.19 16.78 14.17
C VAL A 917 45.56 18.10 13.49
N GLU A 918 46.40 18.89 14.16
CA GLU A 918 46.98 20.13 13.59
C GLU A 918 48.40 19.91 13.05
N ASN A 919 49.18 19.05 13.72
CA ASN A 919 50.54 18.67 13.32
C ASN A 919 50.66 17.15 13.36
N TYR A 920 50.97 16.53 12.21
CA TYR A 920 51.09 15.08 12.11
C TYR A 920 52.17 14.52 13.05
N GLU A 921 53.29 15.22 13.27
CA GLU A 921 54.41 14.73 14.10
C GLU A 921 54.02 14.49 15.57
N ASN A 922 53.00 15.20 16.05
CA ASN A 922 52.49 15.07 17.42
C ASN A 922 51.22 14.23 17.52
N ALA A 923 50.63 13.82 16.39
CA ALA A 923 49.37 13.11 16.36
C ALA A 923 49.48 11.79 17.14
N LEU A 924 48.51 11.52 17.99
CA LEU A 924 48.49 10.37 18.89
C LEU A 924 48.57 9.05 18.11
N ILE A 925 47.92 8.99 16.93
CA ILE A 925 47.91 7.79 16.08
C ILE A 925 49.30 7.40 15.54
N ILE A 926 50.26 8.32 15.44
CA ILE A 926 51.62 8.00 14.95
C ILE A 926 52.36 7.10 15.93
N LYS A 927 52.16 7.32 17.23
CA LYS A 927 52.85 6.63 18.33
C LYS A 927 52.34 5.19 18.52
N GLU A 928 51.26 4.80 17.84
CA GLU A 928 50.63 3.50 17.98
C GLU A 928 51.20 2.43 17.05
N ASN A 929 50.92 1.17 17.40
CA ASN A 929 51.29 0.00 16.62
C ASN A 929 50.46 -0.15 15.32
N GLU A 930 50.91 -1.05 14.44
CA GLU A 930 50.30 -1.28 13.12
C GLU A 930 48.83 -1.73 13.19
N ASP A 931 48.45 -2.48 14.22
CA ASP A 931 47.07 -2.96 14.40
C ASP A 931 46.10 -1.81 14.66
N ILE A 932 46.46 -0.91 15.59
CA ILE A 932 45.65 0.28 15.92
C ILE A 932 45.59 1.23 14.73
N LYS A 933 46.69 1.44 14.00
CA LYS A 933 46.69 2.21 12.75
C LYS A 933 45.73 1.62 11.73
N LYS A 934 45.75 0.31 11.52
CA LYS A 934 44.81 -0.37 10.62
C LYS A 934 43.36 -0.18 11.05
N MET A 935 43.05 -0.32 12.34
CA MET A 935 41.69 -0.08 12.86
C MET A 935 41.25 1.37 12.71
N TYR A 936 42.12 2.34 13.01
CA TYR A 936 41.85 3.76 12.91
C TYR A 936 41.50 4.19 11.48
N TRP A 937 42.34 3.83 10.51
CA TRP A 937 42.19 4.26 9.12
C TRP A 937 41.15 3.46 8.33
N SER A 938 40.68 2.30 8.82
CA SER A 938 39.66 1.48 8.15
C SER A 938 38.22 1.79 8.56
N ARG A 939 38.02 2.73 9.49
CA ARG A 939 36.70 3.16 9.96
C ARG A 939 35.98 4.05 8.94
N ASN A 940 34.66 3.95 8.90
CA ASN A 940 33.80 4.88 8.15
C ASN A 940 33.43 6.08 9.04
N VAL A 941 34.43 6.82 9.52
CA VAL A 941 34.24 8.03 10.33
C VAL A 941 35.13 9.12 9.76
N ARG A 942 34.59 10.34 9.63
CA ARG A 942 35.35 11.50 9.13
C ARG A 942 36.57 11.78 10.01
N LEU A 943 37.73 11.88 9.38
CA LEU A 943 38.97 12.29 10.04
C LEU A 943 38.88 13.74 10.49
N ARG A 944 39.23 14.02 11.75
CA ARG A 944 39.23 15.35 12.33
C ARG A 944 40.60 16.01 12.16
N ILE A 945 40.84 16.57 10.97
CA ILE A 945 42.02 17.40 10.70
C ILE A 945 41.60 18.87 10.91
N SER A 946 42.42 19.63 11.64
CA SER A 946 42.14 21.05 11.87
C SER A 946 42.20 21.84 10.57
N ASP A 947 41.30 22.81 10.40
CA ASP A 947 41.33 23.75 9.27
C ASP A 947 42.63 24.57 9.21
N LYS A 948 43.35 24.65 10.33
CA LYS A 948 44.65 25.34 10.46
C LYS A 948 45.85 24.44 10.18
N ALA A 949 45.63 23.17 9.86
CA ALA A 949 46.70 22.23 9.58
C ALA A 949 47.49 22.63 8.32
N GLU A 950 48.80 22.44 8.36
CA GLU A 950 49.65 22.68 7.19
C GLU A 950 49.40 21.66 6.08
N HIS A 951 49.66 22.02 4.82
CA HIS A 951 49.49 21.17 3.64
C HIS A 951 50.07 19.75 3.81
N ARG A 952 51.24 19.65 4.47
CA ARG A 952 51.94 18.38 4.74
C ARG A 952 51.11 17.37 5.56
N VAL A 953 50.19 17.84 6.41
CA VAL A 953 49.31 16.99 7.23
C VAL A 953 48.29 16.28 6.35
N PHE A 954 47.71 16.96 5.37
CA PHE A 954 46.77 16.34 4.43
C PHE A 954 47.46 15.28 3.56
N ILE A 955 48.67 15.56 3.08
CA ILE A 955 49.47 14.59 2.32
C ILE A 955 49.84 13.37 3.17
N TRP A 956 50.19 13.57 4.44
CA TRP A 956 50.42 12.48 5.39
C TRP A 956 49.17 11.62 5.57
N ALA A 957 48.00 12.22 5.80
CA ALA A 957 46.75 11.50 5.99
C ALA A 957 46.35 10.66 4.77
N ILE A 958 46.54 11.19 3.55
CA ILE A 958 46.33 10.43 2.30
C ILE A 958 47.23 9.19 2.27
N ASN A 959 48.52 9.34 2.59
CA ASN A 959 49.47 8.23 2.53
C ASN A 959 49.18 7.15 3.58
N GLU A 960 48.83 7.55 4.81
CA GLU A 960 48.46 6.62 5.88
C GLU A 960 47.13 5.91 5.57
N CYS A 961 46.10 6.64 5.12
CA CYS A 961 44.83 6.04 4.71
C CYS A 961 45.01 5.12 3.48
N LYS A 962 45.94 5.44 2.58
CA LYS A 962 46.30 4.56 1.47
C LYS A 962 46.88 3.24 1.97
N LYS A 963 47.74 3.29 2.99
CA LYS A 963 48.42 2.12 3.54
C LYS A 963 47.47 1.24 4.36
N TYR A 964 46.64 1.86 5.20
CA TYR A 964 45.88 1.16 6.25
C TYR A 964 44.36 1.14 6.02
N GLY A 965 43.84 2.11 5.29
CA GLY A 965 42.40 2.36 5.18
C GLY A 965 41.68 1.52 4.13
N SER A 966 40.36 1.48 4.28
CA SER A 966 39.44 0.86 3.32
C SER A 966 39.31 1.72 2.06
N PHE A 967 38.75 1.15 0.99
CA PHE A 967 38.46 1.91 -0.23
C PHE A 967 37.50 3.08 0.05
N ASN A 968 36.45 2.82 0.83
CA ASN A 968 35.42 3.81 1.15
C ASN A 968 36.00 4.94 2.02
N THR A 969 36.73 4.61 3.09
CA THR A 969 37.37 5.62 3.95
C THR A 969 38.35 6.50 3.19
N TYR A 970 39.08 5.93 2.23
CA TYR A 970 40.01 6.68 1.39
C TYR A 970 39.28 7.66 0.47
N LEU A 971 38.14 7.28 -0.11
CA LEU A 971 37.31 8.19 -0.91
C LEU A 971 36.68 9.30 -0.07
N GLU A 972 36.15 8.98 1.11
CA GLU A 972 35.60 9.96 2.04
C GLU A 972 36.67 11.00 2.45
N LEU A 973 37.88 10.53 2.78
CA LEU A 973 39.00 11.42 3.09
C LEU A 973 39.32 12.35 1.91
N LEU A 974 39.41 11.83 0.68
CA LEU A 974 39.67 12.66 -0.50
C LEU A 974 38.58 13.70 -0.74
N TYR A 975 37.32 13.35 -0.47
CA TYR A 975 36.21 14.28 -0.56
C TYR A 975 36.32 15.40 0.49
N ASP A 976 36.63 15.04 1.74
CA ASP A 976 36.71 15.99 2.85
C ASP A 976 37.87 16.99 2.71
N ILE A 977 38.98 16.59 2.08
CA ILE A 977 40.19 17.43 1.92
C ILE A 977 40.33 18.05 0.52
N LYS A 978 39.37 17.84 -0.40
CA LYS A 978 39.48 18.24 -1.82
C LYS A 978 39.80 19.73 -2.01
N ASP A 979 39.30 20.57 -1.10
CA ASP A 979 39.47 22.03 -1.15
C ASP A 979 40.75 22.49 -0.41
N LYS A 980 41.46 21.56 0.25
CA LYS A 980 42.67 21.81 1.03
C LYS A 980 43.95 21.32 0.35
N ILE A 981 43.85 20.59 -0.77
CA ILE A 981 44.97 20.10 -1.58
C ILE A 981 44.84 20.57 -3.03
N SER A 982 45.93 20.50 -3.82
CA SER A 982 45.85 20.90 -5.22
C SER A 982 45.08 19.89 -6.08
N VAL A 983 44.47 20.35 -7.17
CA VAL A 983 43.77 19.50 -8.15
C VAL A 983 44.68 18.39 -8.72
N GLN A 984 45.99 18.67 -8.88
CA GLN A 984 46.96 17.67 -9.34
C GLN A 984 47.20 16.57 -8.30
N GLU A 985 47.27 16.92 -7.02
CA GLU A 985 47.43 15.95 -5.92
C GLU A 985 46.16 15.12 -5.75
N LEU A 986 44.97 15.75 -5.82
CA LEU A 986 43.70 15.05 -5.79
C LEU A 986 43.57 14.07 -6.96
N TYR A 987 43.92 14.49 -8.17
CA TYR A 987 43.91 13.64 -9.36
C TYR A 987 44.86 12.44 -9.21
N LYS A 988 46.09 12.67 -8.72
CA LYS A 988 47.08 11.62 -8.46
C LYS A 988 46.60 10.64 -7.38
N ALA A 989 45.97 11.13 -6.32
CA ALA A 989 45.42 10.32 -5.24
C ALA A 989 44.21 9.49 -5.71
N THR A 990 43.38 10.03 -6.61
CA THR A 990 42.21 9.37 -7.21
C THR A 990 42.61 8.31 -8.25
N LEU A 991 43.68 8.53 -9.01
CA LEU A 991 44.23 7.50 -9.89
C LEU A 991 44.75 6.29 -9.11
N ALA A 992 45.30 6.50 -7.90
CA ALA A 992 45.77 5.41 -7.05
C ALA A 992 44.62 4.48 -6.57
N THR A 993 43.38 4.98 -6.47
CA THR A 993 42.19 4.17 -6.12
C THR A 993 41.76 3.20 -7.21
N VAL A 994 41.96 3.56 -8.48
CA VAL A 994 41.65 2.71 -9.66
C VAL A 994 42.46 1.42 -9.67
N TYR A 995 43.63 1.40 -9.04
CA TYR A 995 44.49 0.21 -8.89
C TYR A 995 44.19 -0.62 -7.63
N LYS A 996 43.51 -0.06 -6.62
CA LYS A 996 43.23 -0.74 -5.34
C LYS A 996 41.84 -1.43 -5.34
N GLY A 997 40.86 -0.85 -6.03
CA GLY A 997 39.59 -1.51 -6.34
C GLY A 997 39.69 -2.15 -7.73
N ASN A 998 39.47 -3.46 -7.85
CA ASN A 998 39.56 -4.21 -9.10
C ASN A 998 38.40 -3.87 -10.10
N ILE A 999 38.17 -2.58 -10.35
CA ILE A 999 37.02 -2.02 -11.05
C ILE A 999 37.23 -2.05 -12.57
N ILE A 1000 38.48 -2.03 -13.05
CA ILE A 1000 38.78 -2.11 -14.49
C ILE A 1000 38.35 -3.46 -15.09
N LYS A 1001 38.38 -4.56 -14.32
CA LYS A 1001 37.96 -5.87 -14.83
C LYS A 1001 36.44 -6.01 -14.98
N ASN A 1002 35.66 -5.39 -14.08
CA ASN A 1002 34.19 -5.42 -14.14
C ASN A 1002 33.63 -4.39 -15.13
N LEU A 1003 34.20 -3.17 -15.19
CA LEU A 1003 33.78 -2.17 -16.19
C LEU A 1003 34.10 -2.57 -17.63
N ILE A 1004 35.20 -3.31 -17.88
CA ILE A 1004 35.50 -3.82 -19.22
C ILE A 1004 34.54 -4.95 -19.62
N MET A 1005 34.06 -5.77 -18.67
CA MET A 1005 33.01 -6.76 -18.96
C MET A 1005 31.62 -6.11 -19.14
N ASP A 1006 31.29 -5.06 -18.39
CA ASP A 1006 30.01 -4.35 -18.52
C ASP A 1006 29.96 -3.42 -19.75
N CYS A 1007 31.07 -2.84 -20.20
CA CYS A 1007 31.08 -2.04 -21.43
C CYS A 1007 30.97 -2.90 -22.70
N GLN A 1008 31.33 -4.18 -22.66
CA GLN A 1008 31.10 -5.12 -23.77
C GLN A 1008 29.65 -5.62 -23.84
N SER A 1009 28.89 -5.56 -22.74
CA SER A 1009 27.45 -5.86 -22.74
C SER A 1009 26.57 -4.63 -23.04
N TYR A 1010 27.06 -3.41 -22.81
CA TYR A 1010 26.29 -2.17 -22.99
C TYR A 1010 26.36 -1.49 -24.37
N THR A 1011 27.22 -1.93 -25.29
CA THR A 1011 27.35 -1.31 -26.63
C THR A 1011 26.32 -1.77 -27.67
N LYS A 1012 25.27 -2.50 -27.27
CA LYS A 1012 24.20 -2.93 -28.19
C LYS A 1012 22.79 -2.39 -27.95
N TYR A 1013 22.55 -1.58 -26.92
CA TYR A 1013 21.18 -1.07 -26.69
C TYR A 1013 21.16 0.30 -25.99
N ARG A 1014 20.71 1.34 -26.71
CA ARG A 1014 19.82 2.47 -26.29
C ARG A 1014 19.77 3.55 -27.40
N PRO A 1015 18.77 4.48 -27.48
CA PRO A 1015 17.98 5.03 -26.36
C PRO A 1015 16.46 5.27 -26.60
N ASN A 1016 15.67 5.27 -25.52
CA ASN A 1016 14.82 6.39 -25.08
C ASN A 1016 14.00 6.01 -23.81
N GLU A 1017 14.21 6.82 -22.76
CA GLU A 1017 13.40 7.20 -21.56
C GLU A 1017 12.27 6.27 -21.06
N THR A 1018 11.98 6.07 -19.76
CA THR A 1018 12.17 6.85 -18.52
C THR A 1018 12.03 5.87 -17.34
N THR A 1019 13.01 5.79 -16.43
CA THR A 1019 12.88 5.07 -15.15
C THR A 1019 13.20 6.02 -14.01
N GLY A 1020 12.17 6.63 -13.46
CA GLY A 1020 12.19 7.20 -12.11
C GLY A 1020 11.86 6.09 -11.12
N GLY A 1021 12.77 5.87 -10.16
CA GLY A 1021 12.59 4.87 -9.11
C GLY A 1021 13.76 3.90 -8.98
N ILE A 1022 14.97 4.43 -8.77
CA ILE A 1022 16.10 3.92 -7.96
C ILE A 1022 17.09 5.09 -7.91
N PHE A 1023 16.75 6.12 -7.12
CA PHE A 1023 17.64 7.16 -6.61
C PHE A 1023 16.88 7.93 -5.52
N VAL A 1024 16.47 7.22 -4.47
CA VAL A 1024 16.01 7.82 -3.21
C VAL A 1024 16.67 7.04 -2.07
N SER A 1025 17.99 7.15 -1.95
CA SER A 1025 18.70 6.92 -0.68
C SER A 1025 19.97 7.76 -0.52
N TRP A 1026 20.21 8.73 -1.41
CA TRP A 1026 21.31 9.69 -1.29
C TRP A 1026 20.83 11.10 -1.68
N ARG A 1027 19.89 11.64 -0.89
CA ARG A 1027 19.59 13.08 -0.79
C ARG A 1027 18.90 13.35 0.53
N ARG A 1028 19.69 13.42 1.61
CA ARG A 1028 19.37 14.10 2.87
C ARG A 1028 20.65 14.18 3.71
N LYS A 1029 21.46 15.20 3.43
CA LYS A 1029 22.42 15.86 4.34
C LYS A 1029 23.19 16.91 3.53
N GLU A 1030 22.54 18.03 3.27
CA GLU A 1030 23.17 19.31 2.92
C GLU A 1030 22.10 20.40 3.04
N GLU A 1031 21.78 20.75 4.28
CA GLU A 1031 21.27 22.07 4.62
C GLU A 1031 22.14 22.58 5.78
N LEU A 1032 23.09 23.44 5.44
CA LEU A 1032 23.68 24.40 6.37
C LEU A 1032 23.06 25.77 6.06
N PRO A 1033 23.02 26.68 7.05
CA PRO A 1033 22.04 27.75 7.14
C PRO A 1033 22.45 28.99 6.34
N THR A 1034 21.47 29.66 5.75
CA THR A 1034 21.59 31.09 5.41
C THR A 1034 20.40 31.79 6.03
N GLY A 1035 20.69 32.63 7.02
CA GLY A 1035 19.69 33.32 7.82
C GLY A 1035 18.87 34.35 7.05
N THR A 1036 17.65 34.58 7.52
CA THR A 1036 17.26 35.82 8.21
C THR A 1036 16.05 35.52 9.07
#